data_AF-A0A1G3H4J9-F1
#
_entry.id   AF-A0A1G3H4J9-F1
#
_cell.length_a   1.000
_cell.length_b   1.000
_cell.length_c   1.000
_cell.angle_alpha   90.00
_cell.angle_beta   90.00
_cell.angle_gamma   90.00
#
_symmetry.space_group_name_H-M   'P 1'
#
loop_
_entity.id
_entity.type
_entity.pdbx_description
1 polymer ?
#
loop_
_entity_poly.entity_id
_entity_poly.type
_entity_poly.pdbx_seq_one_letter_code
_entity_poly.pdbx_strand_id
1 'polypeptide(L)'
;MNKGKARKLPLGITEVVLRDAHQSLLATRLRIDDMLPIAAKLDQVGFWSLESWGGATFDTCIRYLGEDPWERLRTLKEAMPRTPQQMLFRGQNILGYRHYADDVVEKFVERAAVNGIDVFRVFDAMNDPRNLETAIRAVIKQGKHAQGTLSYTVSPVDTIDKWVALGKRIEDMGSHSICIKDMAGLLTPYVAHELVGKLKQALAIPIHMQCHATTGMSTAAYLKAIEAGVDNVDTAISSMSMTYGHSPTESLVAILEGTDRATGLNMVLLAEIADYFREVRKKYAKFEGSLKGIDARIIIAQVPGGMLTNMESQLKEQGASDRMAEVLAEIPRVREDLGFIPLVTPTSQIVGSQAVMNVLAGERYKSMTKETAAVLKGEYGATSAPVNKALQKKVLAGAKPITCRPADLIAPEMDKLGAELGAIVAEKGIRWGENQVDDVLTYALFPQVGLKFLENRDNPAAFEPLPTVEAATPRGEAPPIAVGEVFTVTGRGQTFQVQVSALGGSAAAGATASAAMAGSAPGPVTKAAMGSPMAGNIWKVEVEPGQSVEAGDLLFILEAMKMECEVLAERSGVIADILVAKGDKVVVGHALLYFHDETGLGSDAPAPSVASGLAGKPANGITAPLAGNVWKIEVAQGQRVEEGDLLLILEAMKMENEIVAERDGIVGQLLVQQGHKVALGQVLLTLI
;
A
#
# COMPACT_ATOMS: atom_id res chain seq x y z
N MET A 1 -33.32 -36.88 37.23
CA MET A 1 -32.12 -36.29 37.85
C MET A 1 -31.38 -35.48 36.79
N ASN A 2 -31.66 -34.19 36.76
CA ASN A 2 -31.06 -33.24 35.82
C ASN A 2 -29.68 -32.87 36.37
N LYS A 3 -28.60 -33.52 35.91
CA LYS A 3 -27.24 -33.09 36.23
C LYS A 3 -27.10 -31.66 35.72
N GLY A 4 -26.90 -30.69 36.63
CA GLY A 4 -26.86 -29.27 36.31
C GLY A 4 -25.92 -28.99 35.15
N LYS A 5 -26.47 -28.61 34.00
CA LYS A 5 -25.70 -27.97 32.93
C LYS A 5 -25.18 -26.67 33.53
N ALA A 6 -23.86 -26.56 33.70
CA ALA A 6 -23.22 -25.30 34.04
C ALA A 6 -23.73 -24.24 33.04
N ARG A 7 -24.25 -23.12 33.56
CA ARG A 7 -24.77 -22.03 32.73
C ARG A 7 -23.59 -21.53 31.88
N LYS A 8 -23.67 -21.69 30.55
CA LYS A 8 -22.64 -21.16 29.65
C LYS A 8 -22.61 -19.63 29.76
N LEU A 9 -21.41 -19.06 29.66
CA LEU A 9 -21.24 -17.62 29.64
C LEU A 9 -21.83 -17.04 28.33
N PRO A 10 -22.41 -15.83 28.37
CA PRO A 10 -22.75 -15.08 27.17
C PRO A 10 -21.57 -15.03 26.20
N LEU A 11 -21.83 -15.07 24.88
CA LEU A 11 -20.77 -14.84 23.90
C LEU A 11 -20.29 -13.39 24.01
N GLY A 12 -18.99 -13.18 24.20
CA GLY A 12 -18.41 -11.84 24.13
C GLY A 12 -18.21 -11.40 22.68
N ILE A 13 -18.46 -10.12 22.43
CA ILE A 13 -18.31 -9.50 21.12
C ILE A 13 -17.18 -8.48 21.18
N THR A 14 -16.25 -8.55 20.24
CA THR A 14 -15.35 -7.44 19.94
C THR A 14 -15.84 -6.70 18.72
N GLU A 15 -16.11 -5.42 18.91
CA GLU A 15 -16.54 -4.54 17.83
C GLU A 15 -15.32 -3.94 17.13
N VAL A 16 -15.25 -4.06 15.80
CA VAL A 16 -14.09 -3.64 14.99
C VAL A 16 -14.38 -2.41 14.11
N VAL A 17 -15.53 -1.74 14.30
CA VAL A 17 -15.95 -0.58 13.49
C VAL A 17 -14.90 0.54 13.42
N LEU A 18 -14.13 0.75 14.50
CA LEU A 18 -13.11 1.82 14.57
C LEU A 18 -11.71 1.38 14.07
N ARG A 19 -11.51 0.12 13.66
CA ARG A 19 -10.23 -0.39 13.13
C ARG A 19 -10.43 -1.26 11.90
N ASP A 20 -10.70 -2.56 12.06
CA ASP A 20 -10.66 -3.52 10.95
C ASP A 20 -11.76 -3.30 9.91
N ALA A 21 -12.92 -2.80 10.33
CA ALA A 21 -14.06 -2.55 9.44
C ALA A 21 -13.70 -1.51 8.37
N HIS A 22 -13.31 -0.30 8.77
CA HIS A 22 -12.95 0.76 7.82
C HIS A 22 -11.59 0.52 7.15
N GLN A 23 -10.67 -0.23 7.79
CA GLN A 23 -9.47 -0.72 7.13
C GLN A 23 -9.82 -1.58 5.90
N SER A 24 -10.84 -2.43 6.03
CA SER A 24 -11.29 -3.32 4.95
C SER A 24 -12.18 -2.62 3.93
N LEU A 25 -13.07 -1.75 4.37
CA LEU A 25 -14.11 -1.15 3.53
C LEU A 25 -13.71 0.16 2.87
N LEU A 26 -12.94 0.99 3.59
CA LEU A 26 -12.74 2.42 3.29
C LEU A 26 -11.24 2.78 3.25
N ALA A 27 -10.38 1.82 2.92
CA ALA A 27 -8.92 2.02 2.87
C ALA A 27 -8.33 2.68 4.13
N THR A 28 -8.89 2.35 5.30
CA THR A 28 -8.48 2.86 6.62
C THR A 28 -8.69 4.36 6.83
N ARG A 29 -9.55 5.01 6.03
CA ARG A 29 -9.68 6.48 6.00
C ARG A 29 -10.57 7.08 7.07
N LEU A 30 -11.27 6.30 7.89
CA LEU A 30 -12.15 6.84 8.93
C LEU A 30 -11.36 7.77 9.87
N ARG A 31 -11.88 8.99 10.05
CA ARG A 31 -11.24 10.07 10.82
C ARG A 31 -11.79 10.19 12.22
N ILE A 32 -10.99 10.71 13.15
CA ILE A 32 -11.38 10.91 14.55
C ILE A 32 -12.65 11.78 14.69
N ASP A 33 -12.84 12.76 13.82
CA ASP A 33 -14.03 13.64 13.76
C ASP A 33 -15.34 12.86 13.56
N ASP A 34 -15.29 11.72 12.90
CA ASP A 34 -16.43 10.82 12.69
C ASP A 34 -16.46 9.64 13.68
N MET A 35 -15.42 9.46 14.50
CA MET A 35 -15.40 8.44 15.55
C MET A 35 -15.92 9.00 16.88
N LEU A 36 -15.51 10.21 17.23
CA LEU A 36 -15.82 10.84 18.52
C LEU A 36 -17.31 11.02 18.80
N PRO A 37 -18.15 11.51 17.86
CA PRO A 37 -19.56 11.78 18.16
C PRO A 37 -20.36 10.53 18.56
N ILE A 38 -19.90 9.34 18.17
CA ILE A 38 -20.58 8.06 18.48
C ILE A 38 -19.89 7.26 19.59
N ALA A 39 -18.70 7.66 20.03
CA ALA A 39 -17.87 6.95 21.01
C ALA A 39 -18.63 6.63 22.31
N ALA A 40 -19.35 7.60 22.87
CA ALA A 40 -20.10 7.39 24.11
C ALA A 40 -21.21 6.32 23.98
N LYS A 41 -21.83 6.16 22.80
CA LYS A 41 -22.82 5.10 22.55
C LYS A 41 -22.15 3.75 22.40
N LEU A 42 -21.04 3.67 21.66
CA LEU A 42 -20.23 2.46 21.53
C LEU A 42 -19.81 1.94 22.92
N ASP A 43 -19.38 2.85 23.81
CA ASP A 43 -18.98 2.52 25.18
C ASP A 43 -20.13 2.04 26.07
N GLN A 44 -21.39 2.33 25.73
CA GLN A 44 -22.58 1.89 26.47
C GLN A 44 -23.03 0.47 26.12
N VAL A 45 -22.60 -0.09 24.98
CA VAL A 45 -23.14 -1.35 24.47
C VAL A 45 -22.81 -2.54 25.39
N GLY A 46 -21.61 -2.56 25.97
CA GLY A 46 -21.11 -3.69 26.75
C GLY A 46 -20.32 -4.72 25.94
N PHE A 47 -19.59 -4.27 24.91
CA PHE A 47 -18.65 -5.12 24.17
C PHE A 47 -17.55 -5.68 25.09
N TRP A 48 -17.03 -6.87 24.77
CA TRP A 48 -15.87 -7.45 25.46
C TRP A 48 -14.63 -6.57 25.26
N SER A 49 -14.44 -6.07 24.04
CA SER A 49 -13.49 -5.02 23.71
C SER A 49 -13.95 -4.24 22.48
N LEU A 50 -13.35 -3.09 22.24
CA LEU A 50 -13.49 -2.37 20.98
C LEU A 50 -12.11 -2.26 20.34
N GLU A 51 -11.96 -2.80 19.14
CA GLU A 51 -10.72 -2.70 18.40
C GLU A 51 -10.64 -1.36 17.68
N SER A 52 -9.76 -0.49 18.16
CA SER A 52 -9.68 0.92 17.75
C SER A 52 -8.29 1.32 17.24
N TRP A 53 -7.29 0.44 17.35
CA TRP A 53 -5.90 0.80 17.07
C TRP A 53 -5.05 -0.34 16.49
N GLY A 54 -3.85 0.00 16.03
CA GLY A 54 -2.96 -0.94 15.35
C GLY A 54 -3.43 -1.30 13.92
N GLY A 55 -2.86 -2.35 13.35
CA GLY A 55 -3.02 -2.62 11.92
C GLY A 55 -2.53 -1.44 11.06
N ALA A 56 -3.31 -1.02 10.07
CA ALA A 56 -2.93 0.06 9.15
C ALA A 56 -3.30 1.47 9.63
N THR A 57 -3.98 1.60 10.79
CA THR A 57 -4.47 2.91 11.25
C THR A 57 -3.33 3.86 11.56
N PHE A 58 -2.26 3.37 12.19
CA PHE A 58 -1.09 4.17 12.54
C PHE A 58 -0.41 4.81 11.31
N ASP A 59 -0.06 4.01 10.29
CA ASP A 59 0.51 4.50 9.02
C ASP A 59 -0.48 5.46 8.34
N THR A 60 -1.78 5.17 8.35
CA THR A 60 -2.77 6.00 7.68
C THR A 60 -2.96 7.37 8.34
N CYS A 61 -2.95 7.41 9.68
CA CYS A 61 -2.97 8.64 10.47
C CYS A 61 -1.87 9.62 10.02
N ILE A 62 -0.62 9.15 10.01
CA ILE A 62 0.55 10.00 9.71
C ILE A 62 0.75 10.23 8.21
N ARG A 63 0.31 9.31 7.34
CA ARG A 63 0.55 9.42 5.90
C ARG A 63 -0.50 10.25 5.19
N TYR A 64 -1.76 10.10 5.59
CA TYR A 64 -2.89 10.56 4.80
C TYR A 64 -3.81 11.50 5.58
N LEU A 65 -4.01 11.25 6.86
CA LEU A 65 -5.04 11.97 7.62
C LEU A 65 -4.50 13.23 8.30
N GLY A 66 -3.20 13.28 8.61
CA GLY A 66 -2.62 14.37 9.39
C GLY A 66 -3.05 14.31 10.86
N GLU A 67 -3.31 13.11 11.36
CA GLU A 67 -3.71 12.88 12.75
C GLU A 67 -2.57 12.20 13.49
N ASP A 68 -2.28 12.63 14.72
CA ASP A 68 -1.35 11.91 15.58
C ASP A 68 -2.01 10.61 16.07
N PRO A 69 -1.48 9.42 15.74
CA PRO A 69 -2.10 8.16 16.12
C PRO A 69 -2.10 7.94 17.64
N TRP A 70 -1.15 8.53 18.39
CA TRP A 70 -1.10 8.44 19.85
C TRP A 70 -2.15 9.33 20.50
N GLU A 71 -2.31 10.56 19.98
CA GLU A 71 -3.39 11.46 20.42
C GLU A 71 -4.76 10.86 20.11
N ARG A 72 -4.95 10.32 18.90
CA ARG A 72 -6.19 9.62 18.52
C ARG A 72 -6.55 8.53 19.53
N LEU A 73 -5.57 7.74 19.98
CA LEU A 73 -5.78 6.70 20.99
C LEU A 73 -6.20 7.30 22.34
N ARG A 74 -5.48 8.31 22.86
CA ARG A 74 -5.81 8.96 24.13
C ARG A 74 -7.22 9.54 24.10
N THR A 75 -7.55 10.24 23.02
CA THR A 75 -8.86 10.87 22.79
C THR A 75 -10.00 9.85 22.73
N LEU A 76 -9.80 8.71 22.06
CA LEU A 76 -10.78 7.61 22.07
C LEU A 76 -10.90 6.95 23.44
N LYS A 77 -9.80 6.77 24.17
CA LYS A 77 -9.80 6.17 25.51
C LYS A 77 -10.54 7.06 26.51
N GLU A 78 -10.35 8.37 26.42
CA GLU A 78 -11.09 9.34 27.23
C GLU A 78 -12.59 9.31 26.93
N ALA A 79 -12.97 9.23 25.64
CA ALA A 79 -14.37 9.16 25.22
C ALA A 79 -15.05 7.80 25.50
N MET A 80 -14.27 6.72 25.65
CA MET A 80 -14.75 5.34 25.89
C MET A 80 -14.03 4.70 27.10
N PRO A 81 -14.28 5.18 28.33
CA PRO A 81 -13.50 4.76 29.50
C PRO A 81 -13.87 3.36 30.00
N ARG A 82 -15.07 2.84 29.70
CA ARG A 82 -15.56 1.55 30.24
C ARG A 82 -15.12 0.36 29.40
N THR A 83 -15.12 0.52 28.08
CA THR A 83 -14.84 -0.57 27.14
C THR A 83 -13.33 -0.73 26.94
N PRO A 84 -12.77 -1.93 27.13
CA PRO A 84 -11.36 -2.19 26.86
C PRO A 84 -10.99 -1.85 25.42
N GLN A 85 -9.91 -1.08 25.23
CA GLN A 85 -9.41 -0.77 23.89
C GLN A 85 -8.48 -1.88 23.40
N GLN A 86 -8.80 -2.47 22.25
CA GLN A 86 -7.99 -3.51 21.62
C GLN A 86 -7.17 -2.96 20.45
N MET A 87 -5.94 -3.48 20.29
CA MET A 87 -5.16 -3.27 19.08
C MET A 87 -4.73 -4.58 18.41
N LEU A 88 -4.56 -4.51 17.09
CA LEU A 88 -3.83 -5.53 16.33
C LEU A 88 -2.33 -5.21 16.33
N PHE A 89 -1.51 -6.12 16.84
CA PHE A 89 -0.07 -5.93 17.06
C PHE A 89 0.74 -7.06 16.43
N ARG A 90 1.63 -6.76 15.49
CA ARG A 90 2.43 -7.79 14.81
C ARG A 90 3.72 -8.06 15.57
N GLY A 91 3.69 -8.98 16.54
CA GLY A 91 4.85 -9.51 17.30
C GLY A 91 6.14 -8.65 17.24
N GLN A 92 7.14 -9.15 16.52
CA GLN A 92 8.46 -8.51 16.39
C GLN A 92 8.52 -7.36 15.37
N ASN A 93 7.50 -7.19 14.54
CA ASN A 93 7.41 -6.14 13.53
C ASN A 93 6.60 -4.92 13.98
N ILE A 94 5.93 -4.99 15.13
CA ILE A 94 5.05 -3.95 15.67
C ILE A 94 3.98 -3.55 14.63
N LEU A 95 4.14 -2.40 13.98
CA LEU A 95 3.29 -1.86 12.91
C LEU A 95 4.09 -1.56 11.63
N GLY A 96 5.42 -1.73 11.64
CA GLY A 96 6.31 -1.45 10.51
C GLY A 96 6.80 -2.74 9.81
N TYR A 97 7.57 -2.61 8.74
CA TYR A 97 7.74 -3.72 7.76
C TYR A 97 8.96 -4.63 7.97
N ARG A 98 9.80 -4.36 8.98
CA ARG A 98 10.97 -5.18 9.37
C ARG A 98 10.83 -5.71 10.80
N HIS A 99 11.70 -6.63 11.21
CA HIS A 99 11.86 -6.94 12.63
C HIS A 99 12.56 -5.78 13.34
N TYR A 100 12.16 -5.52 14.58
CA TYR A 100 12.79 -4.55 15.47
C TYR A 100 13.50 -5.26 16.62
N ALA A 101 14.50 -4.61 17.20
CA ALA A 101 15.09 -5.09 18.45
C ALA A 101 14.07 -5.14 19.59
N ASP A 102 14.33 -5.98 20.58
CA ASP A 102 13.41 -6.22 21.70
C ASP A 102 13.12 -4.96 22.52
N ASP A 103 14.07 -4.03 22.66
CA ASP A 103 13.89 -2.77 23.37
C ASP A 103 12.87 -1.85 22.70
N VAL A 104 12.82 -1.83 21.36
CA VAL A 104 11.79 -1.09 20.60
C VAL A 104 10.42 -1.71 20.80
N VAL A 105 10.31 -3.05 20.76
CA VAL A 105 9.05 -3.78 20.99
C VAL A 105 8.55 -3.51 22.40
N GLU A 106 9.40 -3.67 23.41
CA GLU A 106 9.07 -3.45 24.82
C GLU A 106 8.65 -2.00 25.06
N LYS A 107 9.37 -1.02 24.49
CA LYS A 107 9.03 0.40 24.64
C LYS A 107 7.73 0.75 23.92
N PHE A 108 7.48 0.22 22.73
CA PHE A 108 6.21 0.45 22.04
C PHE A 108 5.03 -0.09 22.85
N VAL A 109 5.13 -1.30 23.38
CA VAL A 109 4.06 -1.89 24.21
C VAL A 109 3.81 -1.06 25.47
N GLU A 110 4.88 -0.60 26.15
CA GLU A 110 4.78 0.33 27.28
C GLU A 110 3.99 1.59 26.88
N ARG A 111 4.38 2.25 25.78
CA ARG A 111 3.74 3.48 25.33
C ARG A 111 2.29 3.26 24.90
N ALA A 112 1.98 2.17 24.20
CA ALA A 112 0.61 1.84 23.83
C ALA A 112 -0.27 1.56 25.06
N ALA A 113 0.25 0.86 26.07
CA ALA A 113 -0.46 0.59 27.32
C ALA A 113 -0.73 1.87 28.12
N VAL A 114 0.27 2.77 28.21
CA VAL A 114 0.15 4.08 28.86
C VAL A 114 -0.88 4.97 28.17
N ASN A 115 -0.89 4.97 26.83
CA ASN A 115 -1.79 5.81 26.05
C ASN A 115 -3.24 5.29 25.98
N GLY A 116 -3.50 4.03 26.37
CA GLY A 116 -4.86 3.54 26.58
C GLY A 116 -5.21 2.16 26.04
N ILE A 117 -4.27 1.42 25.44
CA ILE A 117 -4.52 0.04 25.01
C ILE A 117 -4.63 -0.89 26.21
N ASP A 118 -5.67 -1.72 26.20
CA ASP A 118 -5.96 -2.72 27.24
C ASP A 118 -5.74 -4.15 26.74
N VAL A 119 -6.01 -4.41 25.46
CA VAL A 119 -5.89 -5.73 24.84
C VAL A 119 -4.96 -5.66 23.64
N PHE A 120 -3.91 -6.49 23.65
CA PHE A 120 -2.97 -6.62 22.54
C PHE A 120 -3.18 -7.95 21.86
N ARG A 121 -3.74 -7.92 20.63
CA ARG A 121 -3.80 -9.09 19.76
C ARG A 121 -2.47 -9.26 19.04
N VAL A 122 -1.61 -10.09 19.60
CA VAL A 122 -0.25 -10.34 19.15
C VAL A 122 -0.26 -11.48 18.11
N PHE A 123 0.09 -11.16 16.86
CA PHE A 123 0.19 -12.15 15.78
C PHE A 123 1.55 -12.08 15.08
N ASP A 124 1.90 -13.15 14.37
CA ASP A 124 3.07 -13.22 13.50
C ASP A 124 2.63 -13.60 12.09
N ALA A 125 3.28 -13.01 11.08
CA ALA A 125 2.92 -13.22 9.68
C ALA A 125 3.38 -14.58 9.12
N MET A 126 4.35 -15.21 9.78
CA MET A 126 4.90 -16.52 9.45
C MET A 126 4.29 -17.65 10.29
N ASN A 127 3.53 -17.31 11.35
CA ASN A 127 3.20 -18.18 12.47
C ASN A 127 4.44 -18.77 13.17
N ASP A 128 5.55 -18.04 13.21
CA ASP A 128 6.69 -18.39 14.05
C ASP A 128 6.44 -17.92 15.49
N PRO A 129 6.18 -18.82 16.44
CA PRO A 129 5.90 -18.44 17.82
C PRO A 129 7.03 -17.65 18.49
N ARG A 130 8.29 -17.81 18.04
CA ARG A 130 9.43 -17.08 18.61
C ARG A 130 9.30 -15.56 18.43
N ASN A 131 8.64 -15.13 17.36
CA ASN A 131 8.37 -13.72 17.08
C ASN A 131 7.26 -13.13 17.97
N LEU A 132 6.56 -13.96 18.75
CA LEU A 132 5.52 -13.52 19.69
C LEU A 132 6.07 -13.29 21.11
N GLU A 133 7.20 -13.91 21.45
CA GLU A 133 7.70 -14.03 22.83
C GLU A 133 7.93 -12.67 23.51
N THR A 134 8.69 -11.78 22.87
CA THR A 134 8.98 -10.44 23.41
C THR A 134 7.70 -9.63 23.60
N ALA A 135 6.83 -9.64 22.60
CA ALA A 135 5.57 -8.91 22.61
C ALA A 135 4.64 -9.37 23.74
N ILE A 136 4.40 -10.68 23.85
CA ILE A 136 3.53 -11.25 24.90
C ILE A 136 4.09 -10.92 26.28
N ARG A 137 5.39 -11.14 26.49
CA ARG A 137 6.08 -10.80 27.75
C ARG A 137 5.95 -9.33 28.10
N ALA A 138 6.16 -8.43 27.13
CA ALA A 138 6.04 -6.99 27.32
C ALA A 138 4.62 -6.60 27.73
N VAL A 139 3.59 -7.16 27.10
CA VAL A 139 2.19 -6.87 27.41
C VAL A 139 1.83 -7.31 28.83
N ILE A 140 2.25 -8.52 29.22
CA ILE A 140 2.06 -9.04 30.58
C ILE A 140 2.77 -8.15 31.61
N LYS A 141 4.00 -7.71 31.32
CA LYS A 141 4.78 -6.79 32.18
C LYS A 141 4.06 -5.46 32.41
N GLN A 142 3.28 -4.96 31.44
CA GLN A 142 2.46 -3.76 31.58
C GLN A 142 1.10 -4.00 32.25
N GLY A 143 0.82 -5.23 32.70
CA GLY A 143 -0.46 -5.59 33.33
C GLY A 143 -1.66 -5.55 32.38
N LYS A 144 -1.41 -5.71 31.07
CA LYS A 144 -2.44 -5.67 30.02
C LYS A 144 -2.77 -7.07 29.49
N HIS A 145 -3.86 -7.19 28.74
CA HIS A 145 -4.33 -8.47 28.22
C HIS A 145 -3.57 -8.87 26.94
N ALA A 146 -2.59 -9.76 27.09
CA ALA A 146 -1.93 -10.44 25.96
C ALA A 146 -2.85 -11.49 25.31
N GLN A 147 -3.21 -11.30 24.05
CA GLN A 147 -3.94 -12.27 23.23
C GLN A 147 -3.03 -12.77 22.11
N GLY A 148 -2.43 -13.95 22.27
CA GLY A 148 -1.64 -14.57 21.20
C GLY A 148 -2.53 -15.09 20.08
N THR A 149 -2.01 -15.15 18.85
CA THR A 149 -2.84 -15.33 17.66
C THR A 149 -2.32 -16.43 16.74
N LEU A 150 -3.25 -17.24 16.22
CA LEU A 150 -3.06 -18.15 15.10
C LEU A 150 -3.47 -17.42 13.82
N SER A 151 -2.52 -17.08 12.94
CA SER A 151 -2.84 -16.54 11.61
C SER A 151 -3.34 -17.69 10.74
N TYR A 152 -4.66 -17.92 10.73
CA TYR A 152 -5.25 -19.12 10.13
C TYR A 152 -5.02 -19.13 8.62
N THR A 153 -4.63 -20.29 8.11
CA THR A 153 -4.43 -20.51 6.68
C THR A 153 -4.69 -21.95 6.31
N VAL A 154 -4.93 -22.21 5.03
CA VAL A 154 -5.12 -23.55 4.49
C VAL A 154 -3.89 -23.93 3.69
N SER A 155 -3.27 -25.06 4.04
CA SER A 155 -2.15 -25.62 3.28
C SER A 155 -2.04 -27.13 3.55
N PRO A 156 -1.27 -27.88 2.74
CA PRO A 156 -1.03 -29.30 2.99
C PRO A 156 -0.35 -29.60 4.34
N VAL A 157 0.28 -28.60 4.97
CA VAL A 157 1.06 -28.76 6.22
C VAL A 157 0.37 -28.19 7.45
N ASP A 158 -0.71 -27.41 7.29
CA ASP A 158 -1.41 -26.74 8.38
C ASP A 158 -2.63 -27.56 8.83
N THR A 159 -2.36 -28.58 9.64
CA THR A 159 -3.38 -29.49 10.19
C THR A 159 -3.99 -28.95 11.49
N ILE A 160 -5.16 -29.47 11.89
CA ILE A 160 -5.78 -29.16 13.18
C ILE A 160 -4.81 -29.42 14.34
N ASP A 161 -4.09 -30.54 14.32
CA ASP A 161 -3.17 -30.89 15.41
C ASP A 161 -1.99 -29.91 15.50
N LYS A 162 -1.51 -29.40 14.36
CA LYS A 162 -0.50 -28.34 14.32
C LYS A 162 -1.04 -27.03 14.92
N TRP A 163 -2.29 -26.66 14.61
CA TRP A 163 -2.93 -25.48 15.21
C TRP A 163 -3.09 -25.62 16.73
N VAL A 164 -3.49 -26.80 17.20
CA VAL A 164 -3.60 -27.10 18.64
C VAL A 164 -2.23 -27.02 19.32
N ALA A 165 -1.19 -27.58 18.71
CA ALA A 165 0.17 -27.52 19.23
C ALA A 165 0.70 -26.08 19.30
N LEU A 166 0.47 -25.27 18.26
CA LEU A 166 0.82 -23.84 18.28
C LEU A 166 0.04 -23.10 19.37
N GLY A 167 -1.26 -23.41 19.54
CA GLY A 167 -2.08 -22.83 20.60
C GLY A 167 -1.54 -23.11 22.00
N LYS A 168 -1.08 -24.35 22.27
CA LYS A 168 -0.42 -24.70 23.54
C LYS A 168 0.86 -23.90 23.76
N ARG A 169 1.70 -23.78 22.73
CA ARG A 169 2.92 -22.96 22.83
C ARG A 169 2.63 -21.51 23.16
N ILE A 170 1.55 -20.95 22.61
CA ILE A 170 1.11 -19.57 22.90
C ILE A 170 0.58 -19.43 24.34
N GLU A 171 -0.14 -20.44 24.83
CA GLU A 171 -0.58 -20.51 26.23
C GLU A 171 0.63 -20.61 27.19
N ASP A 172 1.61 -21.46 26.88
CA ASP A 172 2.84 -21.64 27.67
C ASP A 172 3.67 -20.34 27.80
N MET A 173 3.53 -19.40 26.84
CA MET A 173 4.13 -18.06 26.93
C MET A 173 3.44 -17.13 27.94
N GLY A 174 2.32 -17.54 28.52
CA GLY A 174 1.51 -16.75 29.45
C GLY A 174 0.42 -15.90 28.79
N SER A 175 0.03 -16.19 27.55
CA SER A 175 -1.10 -15.49 26.91
C SER A 175 -2.38 -15.64 27.72
N HIS A 176 -3.14 -14.57 27.89
CA HIS A 176 -4.39 -14.58 28.64
C HIS A 176 -5.57 -15.13 27.83
N SER A 177 -5.45 -15.14 26.50
CA SER A 177 -6.41 -15.75 25.55
C SER A 177 -5.70 -16.04 24.22
N ILE A 178 -6.31 -16.86 23.38
CA ILE A 178 -5.86 -17.10 22.01
C ILE A 178 -6.87 -16.57 20.99
N CYS A 179 -6.41 -16.02 19.87
CA CYS A 179 -7.24 -15.64 18.73
C CYS A 179 -6.98 -16.54 17.52
N ILE A 180 -8.03 -17.09 16.91
CA ILE A 180 -7.98 -17.65 15.55
C ILE A 180 -8.25 -16.50 14.59
N LYS A 181 -7.23 -16.03 13.89
CA LYS A 181 -7.33 -14.91 12.95
C LYS A 181 -7.43 -15.41 11.51
N ASP A 182 -8.66 -15.51 11.00
CA ASP A 182 -8.96 -15.83 9.61
C ASP A 182 -9.08 -14.56 8.75
N MET A 183 -7.92 -14.04 8.38
CA MET A 183 -7.77 -12.77 7.65
C MET A 183 -8.37 -12.77 6.23
N ALA A 184 -8.62 -13.95 5.65
CA ALA A 184 -9.14 -14.08 4.28
C ALA A 184 -10.55 -14.70 4.23
N GLY A 185 -11.11 -15.13 5.37
CA GLY A 185 -12.41 -15.79 5.42
C GLY A 185 -12.39 -17.21 4.86
N LEU A 186 -11.31 -17.97 5.07
CA LEU A 186 -11.11 -19.32 4.56
C LEU A 186 -11.61 -20.43 5.49
N LEU A 187 -11.88 -20.11 6.75
CA LEU A 187 -12.25 -21.09 7.76
C LEU A 187 -13.68 -21.58 7.52
N THR A 188 -13.80 -22.80 6.99
CA THR A 188 -15.11 -23.39 6.74
C THR A 188 -15.81 -23.77 8.06
N PRO A 189 -17.16 -23.78 8.10
CA PRO A 189 -17.87 -23.96 9.37
C PRO A 189 -17.56 -25.24 10.14
N TYR A 190 -17.46 -26.38 9.44
CA TYR A 190 -17.16 -27.66 10.11
C TYR A 190 -15.71 -27.73 10.61
N VAL A 191 -14.77 -27.11 9.90
CA VAL A 191 -13.38 -26.97 10.36
C VAL A 191 -13.31 -26.03 11.57
N ALA A 192 -14.10 -24.95 11.59
CA ALA A 192 -14.22 -24.07 12.76
C ALA A 192 -14.70 -24.84 13.99
N HIS A 193 -15.75 -25.65 13.84
CA HIS A 193 -16.27 -26.49 14.93
C HIS A 193 -15.20 -27.46 15.47
N GLU A 194 -14.51 -28.16 14.59
CA GLU A 194 -13.46 -29.11 14.98
C GLU A 194 -12.29 -28.41 15.67
N LEU A 195 -11.75 -27.36 15.05
CA LEU A 195 -10.59 -26.62 15.55
C LEU A 195 -10.87 -26.02 16.93
N VAL A 196 -11.98 -25.30 17.07
CA VAL A 196 -12.38 -24.71 18.36
C VAL A 196 -12.61 -25.80 19.39
N GLY A 197 -13.30 -26.88 19.02
CA GLY A 197 -13.54 -28.00 19.93
C GLY A 197 -12.24 -28.62 20.47
N LYS A 198 -11.25 -28.87 19.59
CA LYS A 198 -9.94 -29.40 20.02
C LYS A 198 -9.13 -28.38 20.84
N LEU A 199 -9.17 -27.10 20.48
CA LEU A 199 -8.50 -26.05 21.26
C LEU A 199 -9.12 -25.91 22.66
N LYS A 200 -10.46 -25.95 22.81
CA LYS A 200 -11.13 -25.90 24.12
C LYS A 200 -10.81 -27.11 25.00
N GLN A 201 -10.48 -28.25 24.40
CA GLN A 201 -10.01 -29.44 25.14
C GLN A 201 -8.54 -29.33 25.55
N ALA A 202 -7.75 -28.63 24.74
CA ALA A 202 -6.29 -28.58 24.89
C ALA A 202 -5.79 -27.42 25.75
N LEU A 203 -6.53 -26.31 25.80
CA LEU A 203 -6.15 -25.05 26.43
C LEU A 203 -7.05 -24.73 27.63
N ALA A 204 -6.49 -24.08 28.63
CA ALA A 204 -7.20 -23.53 29.79
C ALA A 204 -7.65 -22.06 29.56
N ILE A 205 -7.03 -21.36 28.62
CA ILE A 205 -7.34 -19.95 28.30
C ILE A 205 -8.51 -19.78 27.31
N PRO A 206 -9.23 -18.63 27.32
CA PRO A 206 -10.32 -18.35 26.39
C PRO A 206 -9.87 -18.29 24.93
N ILE A 207 -10.79 -18.66 24.03
CA ILE A 207 -10.63 -18.62 22.59
C ILE A 207 -11.47 -17.49 21.99
N HIS A 208 -10.82 -16.68 21.18
CA HIS A 208 -11.40 -15.64 20.35
C HIS A 208 -11.34 -16.06 18.88
N MET A 209 -12.35 -15.74 18.08
CA MET A 209 -12.28 -15.91 16.62
C MET A 209 -12.49 -14.59 15.89
N GLN A 210 -11.58 -14.28 14.96
CA GLN A 210 -11.67 -13.18 14.01
C GLN A 210 -11.83 -13.77 12.62
N CYS A 211 -12.83 -13.32 11.85
CA CYS A 211 -13.11 -13.88 10.53
C CYS A 211 -13.69 -12.82 9.58
N HIS A 212 -13.06 -12.68 8.42
CA HIS A 212 -13.59 -11.82 7.35
C HIS A 212 -14.78 -12.46 6.63
N ALA A 213 -15.72 -11.63 6.19
CA ALA A 213 -16.97 -12.01 5.53
C ALA A 213 -16.84 -12.19 4.00
N THR A 214 -15.62 -12.12 3.45
CA THR A 214 -15.39 -11.97 2.01
C THR A 214 -15.87 -13.17 1.20
N THR A 215 -15.80 -14.36 1.77
CA THR A 215 -16.27 -15.62 1.17
C THR A 215 -17.74 -15.93 1.51
N GLY A 216 -18.37 -15.13 2.36
CA GLY A 216 -19.72 -15.37 2.89
C GLY A 216 -19.80 -16.47 3.96
N MET A 217 -18.67 -17.08 4.36
CA MET A 217 -18.67 -18.20 5.31
C MET A 217 -18.62 -17.77 6.79
N SER A 218 -18.19 -16.54 7.10
CA SER A 218 -17.87 -16.08 8.45
C SER A 218 -19.01 -16.28 9.46
N THR A 219 -20.25 -15.90 9.12
CA THR A 219 -21.39 -16.03 10.03
C THR A 219 -21.69 -17.50 10.36
N ALA A 220 -21.61 -18.39 9.36
CA ALA A 220 -21.81 -19.82 9.57
C ALA A 220 -20.64 -20.43 10.36
N ALA A 221 -19.42 -19.97 10.12
CA ALA A 221 -18.24 -20.39 10.85
C ALA A 221 -18.29 -19.96 12.32
N TYR A 222 -18.76 -18.74 12.61
CA TYR A 222 -19.05 -18.29 13.96
C TYR A 222 -20.10 -19.14 14.64
N LEU A 223 -21.24 -19.42 13.99
CA LEU A 223 -22.27 -20.27 14.60
C LEU A 223 -21.69 -21.64 15.01
N LYS A 224 -20.89 -22.25 14.14
CA LYS A 224 -20.23 -23.53 14.43
C LYS A 224 -19.14 -23.44 15.51
N ALA A 225 -18.37 -22.35 15.56
CA ALA A 225 -17.43 -22.08 16.64
C ALA A 225 -18.14 -21.86 17.99
N ILE A 226 -19.30 -21.19 17.99
CA ILE A 226 -20.13 -20.94 19.18
C ILE A 226 -20.70 -22.25 19.73
N GLU A 227 -21.19 -23.13 18.86
CA GLU A 227 -21.61 -24.49 19.21
C GLU A 227 -20.46 -25.30 19.83
N ALA A 228 -19.24 -25.14 19.32
CA ALA A 228 -18.03 -25.78 19.83
C ALA A 228 -17.45 -25.12 21.10
N GLY A 229 -17.99 -23.96 21.53
CA GLY A 229 -17.63 -23.31 22.78
C GLY A 229 -16.58 -22.21 22.69
N VAL A 230 -16.42 -21.53 21.54
CA VAL A 230 -15.63 -20.29 21.45
C VAL A 230 -16.16 -19.25 22.45
N ASP A 231 -15.28 -18.45 23.04
CA ASP A 231 -15.63 -17.51 24.12
C ASP A 231 -15.99 -16.12 23.58
N ASN A 232 -15.26 -15.64 22.56
CA ASN A 232 -15.46 -14.33 21.95
C ASN A 232 -15.36 -14.38 20.41
N VAL A 233 -16.02 -13.46 19.72
CA VAL A 233 -15.85 -13.25 18.27
C VAL A 233 -15.77 -11.77 17.90
N ASP A 234 -15.11 -11.48 16.77
CA ASP A 234 -15.10 -10.15 16.17
C ASP A 234 -16.30 -9.95 15.25
N THR A 235 -16.99 -8.82 15.38
CA THR A 235 -18.05 -8.39 14.45
C THR A 235 -17.92 -6.91 14.14
N ALA A 236 -18.60 -6.47 13.09
CA ALA A 236 -18.70 -5.06 12.74
C ALA A 236 -20.16 -4.59 12.76
N ILE A 237 -20.43 -3.37 13.23
CA ILE A 237 -21.74 -2.72 13.07
C ILE A 237 -22.24 -2.86 11.64
N SER A 238 -23.52 -3.20 11.44
CA SER A 238 -24.06 -3.64 10.15
C SER A 238 -23.79 -2.69 8.98
N SER A 239 -23.88 -1.38 9.18
CA SER A 239 -23.59 -0.36 8.16
C SER A 239 -22.11 -0.27 7.76
N MET A 240 -21.23 -0.91 8.52
CA MET A 240 -19.77 -1.02 8.33
C MET A 240 -19.32 -2.49 8.30
N SER A 241 -20.18 -3.40 7.85
CA SER A 241 -19.93 -4.84 7.82
C SER A 241 -19.89 -5.43 6.40
N MET A 242 -19.68 -6.75 6.31
CA MET A 242 -19.74 -7.56 5.09
C MET A 242 -18.69 -7.21 4.03
N THR A 243 -18.75 -7.88 2.87
CA THR A 243 -17.76 -7.77 1.79
C THR A 243 -16.34 -8.07 2.30
N TYR A 244 -15.41 -7.14 2.20
CA TYR A 244 -14.07 -7.29 2.76
C TYR A 244 -14.02 -7.24 4.29
N GLY A 245 -15.08 -6.77 4.96
CA GLY A 245 -15.14 -6.59 6.42
C GLY A 245 -15.53 -7.85 7.18
N HIS A 246 -16.34 -7.67 8.23
CA HIS A 246 -16.72 -8.71 9.20
C HIS A 246 -18.22 -8.98 9.18
N SER A 247 -18.66 -10.07 9.82
CA SER A 247 -20.09 -10.33 9.99
C SER A 247 -20.78 -9.23 10.82
N PRO A 248 -22.07 -8.93 10.57
CA PRO A 248 -22.78 -7.85 11.26
C PRO A 248 -23.01 -8.19 12.73
N THR A 249 -22.68 -7.26 13.63
CA THR A 249 -22.89 -7.37 15.07
C THR A 249 -24.35 -7.68 15.41
N GLU A 250 -25.27 -6.90 14.85
CA GLU A 250 -26.72 -7.00 15.07
C GLU A 250 -27.26 -8.36 14.63
N SER A 251 -26.80 -8.85 13.47
CA SER A 251 -27.22 -10.17 12.98
C SER A 251 -26.78 -11.27 13.92
N LEU A 252 -25.55 -11.23 14.45
CA LEU A 252 -25.08 -12.26 15.36
C LEU A 252 -25.80 -12.21 16.72
N VAL A 253 -26.07 -11.00 17.24
CA VAL A 253 -26.87 -10.83 18.47
C VAL A 253 -28.26 -11.43 18.29
N ALA A 254 -28.92 -11.16 17.16
CA ALA A 254 -30.24 -11.72 16.84
C ALA A 254 -30.21 -13.24 16.67
N ILE A 255 -29.19 -13.80 16.02
CA ILE A 255 -29.02 -15.26 15.85
C ILE A 255 -28.97 -16.00 17.18
N LEU A 256 -28.37 -15.38 18.22
CA LEU A 256 -28.17 -16.01 19.52
C LEU A 256 -29.28 -15.68 20.53
N GLU A 257 -30.25 -14.85 20.16
CA GLU A 257 -31.37 -14.51 21.04
C GLU A 257 -32.17 -15.77 21.43
N GLY A 258 -32.51 -15.89 22.71
CA GLY A 258 -33.20 -17.07 23.24
C GLY A 258 -32.34 -18.33 23.40
N THR A 259 -31.05 -18.30 23.02
CA THR A 259 -30.12 -19.43 23.22
C THR A 259 -29.38 -19.33 24.56
N ASP A 260 -28.65 -20.39 24.94
CA ASP A 260 -27.77 -20.40 26.12
C ASP A 260 -26.50 -19.55 25.96
N ARG A 261 -26.28 -18.96 24.77
CA ARG A 261 -25.15 -18.09 24.42
C ARG A 261 -25.58 -16.65 24.11
N ALA A 262 -26.84 -16.28 24.37
CA ALA A 262 -27.35 -14.93 24.13
C ALA A 262 -26.40 -13.86 24.72
N THR A 263 -26.06 -12.85 23.92
CA THR A 263 -25.05 -11.84 24.27
C THR A 263 -25.56 -10.84 25.31
N GLY A 264 -26.88 -10.60 25.35
CA GLY A 264 -27.50 -9.58 26.20
C GLY A 264 -27.30 -8.14 25.72
N LEU A 265 -26.73 -7.93 24.52
CA LEU A 265 -26.52 -6.59 23.97
C LEU A 265 -27.83 -5.95 23.51
N ASN A 266 -27.96 -4.63 23.70
CA ASN A 266 -29.17 -3.89 23.36
C ASN A 266 -29.28 -3.65 21.85
N MET A 267 -30.23 -4.33 21.20
CA MET A 267 -30.47 -4.22 19.76
C MET A 267 -30.89 -2.81 19.31
N VAL A 268 -31.64 -2.08 20.12
CA VAL A 268 -32.08 -0.71 19.79
C VAL A 268 -30.88 0.24 19.76
N LEU A 269 -30.00 0.15 20.77
CA LEU A 269 -28.78 0.94 20.81
C LEU A 269 -27.85 0.61 19.62
N LEU A 270 -27.72 -0.68 19.27
CA LEU A 270 -26.94 -1.10 18.11
C LEU A 270 -27.51 -0.54 16.80
N ALA A 271 -28.83 -0.54 16.64
CA ALA A 271 -29.49 0.04 15.46
C ALA A 271 -29.23 1.55 15.35
N GLU A 272 -29.27 2.29 16.46
CA GLU A 272 -28.93 3.73 16.46
C GLU A 272 -27.47 3.98 16.05
N ILE A 273 -26.54 3.12 16.49
CA ILE A 273 -25.13 3.20 16.08
C ILE A 273 -24.98 2.87 14.59
N ALA A 274 -25.72 1.88 14.09
CA ALA A 274 -25.73 1.53 12.68
C ALA A 274 -26.25 2.68 11.80
N ASP A 275 -27.30 3.37 12.24
CA ASP A 275 -27.86 4.53 11.56
C ASP A 275 -26.84 5.66 11.46
N TYR A 276 -26.10 5.94 12.53
CA TYR A 276 -25.00 6.92 12.51
C TYR A 276 -23.96 6.57 11.44
N PHE A 277 -23.43 5.35 11.47
CA PHE A 277 -22.39 4.93 10.53
C PHE A 277 -22.90 4.84 9.08
N ARG A 278 -24.20 4.61 8.86
CA ARG A 278 -24.80 4.64 7.52
C ARG A 278 -24.71 6.01 6.88
N GLU A 279 -24.86 7.07 7.66
CA GLU A 279 -24.69 8.44 7.18
C GLU A 279 -23.21 8.81 7.04
N VAL A 280 -22.37 8.45 8.02
CA VAL A 280 -20.93 8.70 7.97
C VAL A 280 -20.29 8.05 6.74
N ARG A 281 -20.59 6.78 6.45
CA ARG A 281 -20.00 6.03 5.33
C ARG A 281 -20.16 6.73 3.98
N LYS A 282 -21.25 7.50 3.78
CA LYS A 282 -21.48 8.26 2.54
C LYS A 282 -20.37 9.27 2.24
N LYS A 283 -19.75 9.86 3.27
CA LYS A 283 -18.61 10.79 3.12
C LYS A 283 -17.37 10.11 2.52
N TYR A 284 -17.28 8.79 2.65
CA TYR A 284 -16.12 7.99 2.29
C TYR A 284 -16.28 7.21 0.98
N ALA A 285 -17.33 7.49 0.19
CA ALA A 285 -17.67 6.75 -1.02
C ALA A 285 -16.49 6.59 -2.00
N LYS A 286 -15.62 7.61 -2.12
CA LYS A 286 -14.41 7.56 -2.98
C LYS A 286 -13.37 6.51 -2.57
N PHE A 287 -13.41 6.04 -1.32
CA PHE A 287 -12.49 5.04 -0.78
C PHE A 287 -13.13 3.65 -0.68
N GLU A 288 -14.39 3.52 -1.09
CA GLU A 288 -15.15 2.30 -0.89
C GLU A 288 -14.68 1.19 -1.83
N GLY A 289 -14.51 -0.01 -1.27
CA GLY A 289 -14.13 -1.19 -2.04
C GLY A 289 -15.09 -1.50 -3.19
N SER A 290 -14.53 -2.05 -4.28
CA SER A 290 -15.28 -2.39 -5.50
C SER A 290 -16.20 -3.61 -5.34
N LEU A 291 -15.92 -4.52 -4.41
CA LEU A 291 -16.69 -5.76 -4.21
C LEU A 291 -18.13 -5.45 -3.77
N LYS A 292 -19.08 -6.00 -4.51
CA LYS A 292 -20.51 -5.99 -4.17
C LYS A 292 -20.96 -7.42 -3.90
N GLY A 293 -20.98 -7.82 -2.63
CA GLY A 293 -21.37 -9.16 -2.19
C GLY A 293 -20.18 -10.03 -1.77
N ILE A 294 -20.12 -11.26 -2.30
CA ILE A 294 -19.18 -12.31 -1.92
C ILE A 294 -18.20 -12.58 -3.06
N ASP A 295 -16.93 -12.84 -2.73
CA ASP A 295 -15.93 -13.30 -3.69
C ASP A 295 -15.48 -14.74 -3.39
N ALA A 296 -16.06 -15.70 -4.12
CA ALA A 296 -15.74 -17.11 -3.98
C ALA A 296 -14.36 -17.48 -4.54
N ARG A 297 -13.72 -16.62 -5.36
CA ARG A 297 -12.37 -16.88 -5.91
C ARG A 297 -11.34 -17.01 -4.80
N ILE A 298 -11.55 -16.31 -3.68
CA ILE A 298 -10.69 -16.35 -2.50
C ILE A 298 -10.64 -17.75 -1.87
N ILE A 299 -11.71 -18.54 -1.95
CA ILE A 299 -11.71 -19.91 -1.43
C ILE A 299 -10.65 -20.76 -2.15
N ILE A 300 -10.45 -20.52 -3.45
CA ILE A 300 -9.51 -21.26 -4.29
C ILE A 300 -8.12 -20.63 -4.22
N ALA A 301 -8.02 -19.32 -4.48
CA ALA A 301 -6.74 -18.63 -4.56
C ALA A 301 -6.11 -18.37 -3.19
N GLN A 302 -6.92 -18.36 -2.12
CA GLN A 302 -6.53 -18.06 -0.73
C GLN A 302 -5.91 -16.67 -0.53
N VAL A 303 -6.12 -15.78 -1.51
CA VAL A 303 -5.62 -14.41 -1.53
C VAL A 303 -6.58 -13.49 -0.77
N PRO A 304 -6.11 -12.71 0.23
CA PRO A 304 -6.95 -11.70 0.88
C PRO A 304 -7.49 -10.68 -0.13
N GLY A 305 -8.73 -10.22 0.05
CA GLY A 305 -9.43 -9.39 -0.95
C GLY A 305 -8.68 -8.12 -1.39
N GLY A 306 -8.09 -7.37 -0.45
CA GLY A 306 -7.33 -6.15 -0.79
C GLY A 306 -6.06 -6.41 -1.62
N MET A 307 -5.48 -7.61 -1.50
CA MET A 307 -4.34 -8.00 -2.33
C MET A 307 -4.78 -8.33 -3.76
N LEU A 308 -5.97 -8.92 -3.94
CA LEU A 308 -6.51 -9.20 -5.26
C LEU A 308 -6.72 -7.92 -6.07
N THR A 309 -7.35 -6.90 -5.48
CA THR A 309 -7.55 -5.60 -6.13
C THR A 309 -6.22 -4.89 -6.45
N ASN A 310 -5.21 -5.05 -5.59
CA ASN A 310 -3.88 -4.48 -5.83
C ASN A 310 -3.22 -5.14 -7.05
N MET A 311 -3.29 -6.47 -7.18
CA MET A 311 -2.75 -7.19 -8.34
C MET A 311 -3.51 -6.85 -9.63
N GLU A 312 -4.83 -6.65 -9.56
CA GLU A 312 -5.63 -6.16 -10.70
C GLU A 312 -5.09 -4.80 -11.21
N SER A 313 -4.80 -3.87 -10.30
CA SER A 313 -4.20 -2.57 -10.66
C SER A 313 -2.81 -2.74 -11.28
N GLN A 314 -1.94 -3.56 -10.66
CA GLN A 314 -0.59 -3.82 -11.16
C GLN A 314 -0.60 -4.36 -12.59
N LEU A 315 -1.44 -5.37 -12.86
CA LEU A 315 -1.56 -5.94 -14.20
C LEU A 315 -2.12 -4.94 -15.20
N LYS A 316 -3.07 -4.10 -14.78
CA LYS A 316 -3.63 -3.05 -15.62
C LYS A 316 -2.61 -1.98 -16.00
N GLU A 317 -1.82 -1.51 -15.04
CA GLU A 317 -0.74 -0.54 -15.28
C GLU A 317 0.33 -1.07 -16.23
N GLN A 318 0.52 -2.40 -16.26
CA GLN A 318 1.47 -3.08 -17.13
C GLN A 318 0.85 -3.59 -18.45
N GLY A 319 -0.40 -3.23 -18.74
CA GLY A 319 -1.09 -3.66 -19.97
C GLY A 319 -1.36 -5.17 -20.05
N ALA A 320 -1.29 -5.89 -18.94
CA ALA A 320 -1.37 -7.35 -18.83
C ALA A 320 -2.62 -7.81 -18.05
N SER A 321 -3.73 -7.06 -18.14
CA SER A 321 -4.97 -7.34 -17.40
C SER A 321 -5.58 -8.71 -17.69
N ASP A 322 -5.33 -9.24 -18.89
CA ASP A 322 -5.75 -10.56 -19.35
C ASP A 322 -5.02 -11.72 -18.65
N ARG A 323 -3.88 -11.44 -18.00
CA ARG A 323 -3.03 -12.46 -17.36
C ARG A 323 -3.36 -12.76 -15.90
N MET A 324 -4.47 -12.22 -15.38
CA MET A 324 -4.88 -12.44 -14.00
C MET A 324 -5.04 -13.92 -13.64
N ALA A 325 -5.59 -14.72 -14.55
CA ALA A 325 -5.76 -16.16 -14.32
C ALA A 325 -4.41 -16.87 -14.12
N GLU A 326 -3.37 -16.47 -14.85
CA GLU A 326 -2.01 -17.01 -14.69
C GLU A 326 -1.43 -16.63 -13.32
N VAL A 327 -1.63 -15.38 -12.87
CA VAL A 327 -1.16 -14.91 -11.56
C VAL A 327 -1.83 -15.69 -10.43
N LEU A 328 -3.15 -15.89 -10.50
CA LEU A 328 -3.88 -16.67 -9.50
C LEU A 328 -3.41 -18.14 -9.43
N ALA A 329 -3.00 -18.71 -10.56
CA ALA A 329 -2.41 -20.05 -10.61
C ALA A 329 -0.95 -20.08 -10.12
N GLU A 330 -0.21 -18.97 -10.23
CA GLU A 330 1.17 -18.87 -9.77
C GLU A 330 1.30 -18.69 -8.26
N ILE A 331 0.34 -18.00 -7.62
CA ILE A 331 0.36 -17.72 -6.17
C ILE A 331 0.55 -18.97 -5.31
N PRO A 332 -0.21 -20.08 -5.48
CA PRO A 332 0.00 -21.30 -4.71
C PRO A 332 1.41 -21.90 -4.89
N ARG A 333 1.99 -21.79 -6.09
CA ARG A 333 3.33 -22.32 -6.40
C ARG A 333 4.42 -21.48 -5.74
N VAL A 334 4.30 -20.15 -5.77
CA VAL A 334 5.22 -19.26 -5.03
C VAL A 334 5.10 -19.51 -3.53
N ARG A 335 3.88 -19.65 -3.03
CA ARG A 335 3.63 -19.93 -1.61
C ARG A 335 4.25 -21.26 -1.16
N GLU A 336 4.17 -22.30 -1.99
CA GLU A 336 4.85 -23.58 -1.75
C GLU A 336 6.38 -23.41 -1.69
N ASP A 337 6.97 -22.72 -2.67
CA ASP A 337 8.42 -22.47 -2.70
C ASP A 337 8.93 -21.70 -1.48
N LEU A 338 8.09 -20.83 -0.92
CA LEU A 338 8.38 -20.05 0.29
C LEU A 338 7.98 -20.78 1.59
N GLY A 339 7.66 -22.07 1.54
CA GLY A 339 7.43 -22.88 2.74
C GLY A 339 6.02 -22.75 3.34
N PHE A 340 5.01 -22.54 2.49
CA PHE A 340 3.58 -22.46 2.86
C PHE A 340 3.24 -21.38 3.88
N ILE A 341 3.90 -20.22 3.82
CA ILE A 341 3.64 -19.09 4.72
C ILE A 341 2.17 -18.64 4.66
N PRO A 342 1.58 -18.21 5.79
CA PRO A 342 0.27 -17.56 5.79
C PRO A 342 0.28 -16.33 4.87
N LEU A 343 -0.84 -16.02 4.22
CA LEU A 343 -0.97 -14.83 3.37
C LEU A 343 -1.61 -13.69 4.17
N VAL A 344 -0.81 -13.02 5.00
CA VAL A 344 -1.18 -11.83 5.79
C VAL A 344 -0.12 -10.76 5.60
N THR A 345 -0.35 -9.50 5.96
CA THR A 345 0.69 -8.48 5.76
C THR A 345 1.94 -8.77 6.61
N PRO A 346 3.16 -8.80 6.04
CA PRO A 346 3.51 -8.45 4.65
C PRO A 346 3.61 -9.64 3.68
N THR A 347 3.56 -10.89 4.16
CA THR A 347 3.77 -12.12 3.37
C THR A 347 2.80 -12.28 2.21
N SER A 348 1.56 -11.82 2.34
CA SER A 348 0.61 -11.77 1.22
C SER A 348 1.18 -10.98 0.05
N GLN A 349 1.68 -9.78 0.31
CA GLN A 349 2.24 -8.91 -0.72
C GLN A 349 3.52 -9.49 -1.34
N ILE A 350 4.38 -10.11 -0.53
CA ILE A 350 5.61 -10.79 -1.01
C ILE A 350 5.23 -11.86 -2.04
N VAL A 351 4.29 -12.74 -1.70
CA VAL A 351 3.86 -13.84 -2.59
C VAL A 351 3.18 -13.30 -3.86
N GLY A 352 2.31 -12.29 -3.75
CA GLY A 352 1.61 -11.75 -4.93
C GLY A 352 2.51 -11.02 -5.88
N SER A 353 3.34 -10.11 -5.38
CA SER A 353 4.27 -9.37 -6.22
C SER A 353 5.22 -10.32 -6.95
N GLN A 354 5.75 -11.33 -6.25
CA GLN A 354 6.61 -12.33 -6.88
C GLN A 354 5.84 -13.19 -7.91
N ALA A 355 4.57 -13.52 -7.66
CA ALA A 355 3.74 -14.24 -8.63
C ALA A 355 3.48 -13.41 -9.90
N VAL A 356 3.17 -12.12 -9.74
CA VAL A 356 3.03 -11.18 -10.86
C VAL A 356 4.33 -11.08 -11.65
N MET A 357 5.48 -10.93 -10.98
CA MET A 357 6.79 -10.91 -11.63
C MET A 357 7.10 -12.19 -12.41
N ASN A 358 6.84 -13.36 -11.83
CA ASN A 358 7.06 -14.65 -12.48
C ASN A 358 6.23 -14.77 -13.77
N VAL A 359 4.96 -14.36 -13.72
CA VAL A 359 4.06 -14.39 -14.87
C VAL A 359 4.54 -13.43 -15.95
N LEU A 360 4.80 -12.17 -15.60
CA LEU A 360 5.22 -11.15 -16.55
C LEU A 360 6.57 -11.45 -17.20
N ALA A 361 7.53 -11.98 -16.45
CA ALA A 361 8.83 -12.39 -16.97
C ALA A 361 8.78 -13.65 -17.84
N GLY A 362 7.69 -14.43 -17.78
CA GLY A 362 7.54 -15.71 -18.47
C GLY A 362 8.39 -16.85 -17.88
N GLU A 363 9.14 -16.58 -16.81
CA GLU A 363 10.06 -17.52 -16.16
C GLU A 363 10.05 -17.28 -14.64
N ARG A 364 9.92 -18.37 -13.86
CA ARG A 364 9.83 -18.30 -12.40
C ARG A 364 11.17 -17.87 -11.80
N TYR A 365 11.15 -16.83 -10.97
CA TYR A 365 12.33 -16.31 -10.24
C TYR A 365 13.51 -15.91 -11.14
N LYS A 366 13.22 -15.51 -12.39
CA LYS A 366 14.19 -14.81 -13.25
C LYS A 366 14.68 -13.54 -12.55
N SER A 367 13.75 -12.76 -12.02
CA SER A 367 13.98 -11.69 -11.05
C SER A 367 13.26 -12.02 -9.74
N MET A 368 13.83 -11.59 -8.62
CA MET A 368 13.32 -11.88 -7.28
C MET A 368 13.31 -10.61 -6.44
N THR A 369 12.23 -10.39 -5.68
CA THR A 369 12.19 -9.26 -4.75
C THR A 369 13.12 -9.48 -3.56
N LYS A 370 13.58 -8.38 -2.97
CA LYS A 370 14.40 -8.41 -1.75
C LYS A 370 13.69 -9.15 -0.61
N GLU A 371 12.39 -8.94 -0.47
CA GLU A 371 11.58 -9.57 0.58
C GLU A 371 11.37 -11.06 0.34
N THR A 372 11.24 -11.50 -0.93
CA THR A 372 11.21 -12.92 -1.28
C THR A 372 12.54 -13.58 -0.93
N ALA A 373 13.65 -12.92 -1.26
CA ALA A 373 14.98 -13.40 -0.88
C ALA A 373 15.17 -13.42 0.64
N ALA A 374 14.67 -12.42 1.36
CA ALA A 374 14.72 -12.33 2.82
C ALA A 374 13.94 -13.48 3.50
N VAL A 375 12.76 -13.86 2.99
CA VAL A 375 12.04 -15.07 3.46
C VAL A 375 12.90 -16.31 3.28
N LEU A 376 13.51 -16.49 2.09
CA LEU A 376 14.39 -17.63 1.80
C LEU A 376 15.66 -17.66 2.67
N LYS A 377 16.19 -16.49 3.06
CA LYS A 377 17.32 -16.33 3.99
C LYS A 377 16.95 -16.60 5.45
N GLY A 378 15.66 -16.54 5.80
CA GLY A 378 15.16 -16.71 7.16
C GLY A 378 15.01 -15.41 7.97
N GLU A 379 15.03 -14.25 7.32
CA GLU A 379 15.02 -12.93 7.97
C GLU A 379 13.65 -12.58 8.62
N TYR A 380 12.58 -13.28 8.22
CA TYR A 380 11.24 -13.14 8.82
C TYR A 380 10.92 -14.19 9.90
N GLY A 381 11.75 -15.21 10.06
CA GLY A 381 11.52 -16.32 10.97
C GLY A 381 11.28 -17.65 10.25
N ALA A 382 10.87 -18.66 11.01
CA ALA A 382 10.65 -20.01 10.51
C ALA A 382 9.34 -20.09 9.71
N THR A 383 9.39 -20.82 8.59
CA THR A 383 8.25 -21.12 7.73
C THR A 383 7.51 -22.38 8.20
N SER A 384 6.25 -22.53 7.77
CA SER A 384 5.40 -23.69 8.09
C SER A 384 5.95 -25.02 7.56
N ALA A 385 6.68 -24.97 6.45
CA ALA A 385 7.35 -26.09 5.80
C ALA A 385 8.75 -25.65 5.31
N PRO A 386 9.66 -26.59 4.98
CA PRO A 386 10.93 -26.22 4.36
C PRO A 386 10.72 -25.41 3.07
N VAL A 387 11.47 -24.32 2.93
CA VAL A 387 11.51 -23.55 1.67
C VAL A 387 12.22 -24.33 0.55
N ASN A 388 12.01 -23.91 -0.69
CA ASN A 388 12.69 -24.45 -1.86
C ASN A 388 14.23 -24.33 -1.73
N LYS A 389 14.91 -25.48 -1.68
CA LYS A 389 16.35 -25.54 -1.42
C LYS A 389 17.22 -24.97 -2.54
N ALA A 390 16.77 -25.06 -3.79
CA ALA A 390 17.52 -24.48 -4.91
C ALA A 390 17.47 -22.95 -4.87
N LEU A 391 16.28 -22.39 -4.62
CA LEU A 391 16.10 -20.94 -4.47
C LEU A 391 16.84 -20.41 -3.24
N GLN A 392 16.73 -21.11 -2.09
CA GLN A 392 17.47 -20.76 -0.87
C GLN A 392 18.98 -20.75 -1.12
N LYS A 393 19.53 -21.76 -1.82
CA LYS A 393 20.97 -21.79 -2.17
C LYS A 393 21.36 -20.61 -3.08
N LYS A 394 20.51 -20.25 -4.05
CA LYS A 394 20.73 -19.11 -4.97
C LYS A 394 20.85 -17.81 -4.19
N VAL A 395 19.90 -17.51 -3.29
CA VAL A 395 19.89 -16.23 -2.56
C VAL A 395 20.92 -16.13 -1.44
N LEU A 396 21.37 -17.26 -0.91
CA LEU A 396 22.38 -17.29 0.14
C LEU A 396 23.79 -17.02 -0.39
N ALA A 397 24.06 -17.32 -1.68
CA ALA A 397 25.36 -17.09 -2.31
C ALA A 397 26.57 -17.59 -1.47
N GLY A 398 26.41 -18.72 -0.77
CA GLY A 398 27.44 -19.30 0.11
C GLY A 398 27.29 -18.98 1.60
N ALA A 399 26.42 -18.04 1.98
CA ALA A 399 26.05 -17.79 3.37
C ALA A 399 25.18 -18.92 3.95
N LYS A 400 25.04 -18.94 5.28
CA LYS A 400 24.14 -19.87 5.99
C LYS A 400 22.77 -19.21 6.19
N PRO A 401 21.66 -19.97 6.12
CA PRO A 401 20.35 -19.44 6.46
C PRO A 401 20.27 -19.07 7.94
N ILE A 402 19.48 -18.05 8.27
CA ILE A 402 19.18 -17.67 9.65
C ILE A 402 18.25 -18.74 10.25
N THR A 403 18.69 -19.36 11.34
CA THR A 403 17.92 -20.41 12.04
C THR A 403 17.50 -20.02 13.46
N CYS A 404 18.14 -19.02 14.06
CA CYS A 404 17.70 -18.41 15.33
C CYS A 404 16.45 -17.54 15.12
N ARG A 405 15.97 -16.87 16.17
CA ARG A 405 14.97 -15.81 16.02
C ARG A 405 15.67 -14.62 15.35
N PRO A 406 15.15 -14.03 14.25
CA PRO A 406 15.90 -13.02 13.52
C PRO A 406 16.18 -11.75 14.34
N ALA A 407 15.31 -11.41 15.29
CA ALA A 407 15.53 -10.27 16.18
C ALA A 407 16.72 -10.44 17.12
N ASP A 408 17.19 -11.66 17.38
CA ASP A 408 18.39 -11.90 18.21
C ASP A 408 19.67 -11.39 17.53
N LEU A 409 19.60 -11.11 16.22
CA LEU A 409 20.70 -10.55 15.44
C LEU A 409 20.66 -9.01 15.37
N ILE A 410 19.65 -8.38 15.97
CA ILE A 410 19.47 -6.93 15.95
C ILE A 410 19.90 -6.38 17.31
N ALA A 411 20.89 -5.48 17.30
CA ALA A 411 21.32 -4.78 18.51
C ALA A 411 20.23 -3.79 18.98
N PRO A 412 20.15 -3.47 20.28
CA PRO A 412 19.21 -2.46 20.80
C PRO A 412 19.24 -1.16 20.01
N GLU A 413 18.07 -0.60 19.71
CA GLU A 413 17.93 0.50 18.75
C GLU A 413 17.41 1.81 19.38
N MET A 414 16.76 1.77 20.54
CA MET A 414 16.04 2.94 21.09
C MET A 414 16.93 4.17 21.30
N ASP A 415 18.13 3.99 21.88
CA ASP A 415 19.06 5.09 22.14
C ASP A 415 19.57 5.70 20.82
N LYS A 416 19.90 4.85 19.85
CA LYS A 416 20.35 5.27 18.52
C LYS A 416 19.27 6.07 17.80
N LEU A 417 18.05 5.55 17.77
CA LEU A 417 16.90 6.17 17.11
C LEU A 417 16.52 7.50 17.78
N GLY A 418 16.61 7.57 19.10
CA GLY A 418 16.39 8.79 19.86
C GLY A 418 17.41 9.88 19.54
N ALA A 419 18.69 9.52 19.47
CA ALA A 419 19.77 10.45 19.10
C ALA A 419 19.65 10.93 17.65
N GLU A 420 19.35 10.02 16.72
CA GLU A 420 19.17 10.32 15.30
C GLU A 420 18.01 11.30 15.07
N LEU A 421 16.82 11.00 15.60
CA LEU A 421 15.68 11.92 15.49
C LEU A 421 15.94 13.23 16.23
N GLY A 422 16.62 13.19 17.39
CA GLY A 422 16.99 14.38 18.14
C GLY A 422 17.84 15.36 17.34
N ALA A 423 18.81 14.86 16.58
CA ALA A 423 19.64 15.68 15.68
C ALA A 423 18.80 16.29 14.55
N ILE A 424 17.95 15.48 13.89
CA ILE A 424 17.09 15.94 12.79
C ILE A 424 16.12 17.02 13.27
N VAL A 425 15.50 16.82 14.44
CA VAL A 425 14.56 17.76 15.03
C VAL A 425 15.24 19.10 15.35
N ALA A 426 16.46 19.07 15.90
CA ALA A 426 17.24 20.27 16.18
C ALA A 426 17.67 21.00 14.89
N GLU A 427 18.11 20.26 13.86
CA GLU A 427 18.53 20.82 12.58
C GLU A 427 17.37 21.50 11.84
N LYS A 428 16.21 20.85 11.80
CA LYS A 428 15.03 21.31 11.03
C LYS A 428 14.08 22.20 11.82
N GLY A 429 14.31 22.40 13.12
CA GLY A 429 13.41 23.16 13.99
C GLY A 429 12.03 22.51 14.15
N ILE A 430 11.95 21.18 14.10
CA ILE A 430 10.68 20.44 14.24
C ILE A 430 10.19 20.52 15.68
N ARG A 431 8.86 20.62 15.87
CA ARG A 431 8.26 20.61 17.20
C ARG A 431 8.06 19.18 17.70
N TRP A 432 8.57 18.88 18.90
CA TRP A 432 8.21 17.65 19.61
C TRP A 432 6.73 17.61 19.99
N GLY A 433 6.17 16.41 19.99
CA GLY A 433 4.85 16.12 20.55
C GLY A 433 4.86 16.17 22.08
N GLU A 434 3.72 15.86 22.68
CA GLU A 434 3.58 15.82 24.14
C GLU A 434 4.57 14.85 24.81
N ASN A 435 4.90 13.75 24.13
CA ASN A 435 5.84 12.74 24.60
C ASN A 435 6.88 12.46 23.52
N GLN A 436 8.12 12.87 23.76
CA GLN A 436 9.24 12.69 22.82
C GLN A 436 9.41 11.22 22.36
N VAL A 437 9.21 10.27 23.28
CA VAL A 437 9.36 8.84 22.97
C VAL A 437 8.33 8.35 21.96
N ASP A 438 7.12 8.91 21.96
CA ASP A 438 6.07 8.56 21.00
C ASP A 438 6.46 9.01 19.58
N ASP A 439 7.15 10.16 19.46
CA ASP A 439 7.71 10.65 18.19
C ASP A 439 8.89 9.79 17.73
N VAL A 440 9.77 9.37 18.65
CA VAL A 440 10.87 8.44 18.35
C VAL A 440 10.33 7.11 17.83
N LEU A 441 9.28 6.56 18.44
CA LEU A 441 8.64 5.33 17.97
C LEU A 441 7.95 5.52 16.61
N THR A 442 7.30 6.66 16.39
CA THR A 442 6.68 7.00 15.10
C THR A 442 7.73 7.03 13.99
N TYR A 443 8.87 7.67 14.26
CA TYR A 443 10.03 7.70 13.36
C TYR A 443 10.64 6.30 13.18
N ALA A 444 10.84 5.54 14.26
CA ALA A 444 11.42 4.20 14.21
C ALA A 444 10.64 3.26 13.28
N LEU A 445 9.31 3.30 13.36
CA LEU A 445 8.43 2.45 12.57
C LEU A 445 8.27 2.92 11.12
N PHE A 446 8.29 4.24 10.91
CA PHE A 446 8.08 4.87 9.61
C PHE A 446 9.03 6.07 9.41
N PRO A 447 10.33 5.87 9.15
CA PRO A 447 11.31 6.97 9.19
C PRO A 447 10.95 8.15 8.30
N GLN A 448 10.56 7.91 7.05
CA GLN A 448 10.23 8.99 6.12
C GLN A 448 8.85 9.60 6.36
N VAL A 449 7.85 8.74 6.54
CA VAL A 449 6.45 9.18 6.65
C VAL A 449 6.21 9.82 8.01
N GLY A 450 6.78 9.22 9.05
CA GLY A 450 6.85 9.79 10.39
C GLY A 450 7.54 11.13 10.38
N LEU A 451 8.72 11.26 9.76
CA LEU A 451 9.41 12.56 9.68
C LEU A 451 8.57 13.61 8.93
N LYS A 452 8.01 13.26 7.77
CA LYS A 452 7.12 14.16 7.02
C LYS A 452 5.91 14.59 7.86
N PHE A 453 5.35 13.68 8.64
CA PHE A 453 4.27 13.99 9.57
C PHE A 453 4.72 14.95 10.68
N LEU A 454 5.85 14.68 11.33
CA LEU A 454 6.38 15.53 12.39
C LEU A 454 6.66 16.96 11.89
N GLU A 455 7.20 17.10 10.67
CA GLU A 455 7.39 18.39 10.00
C GLU A 455 6.09 19.15 9.70
N ASN A 456 4.96 18.43 9.55
CA ASN A 456 3.68 18.99 9.13
C ASN A 456 2.56 18.79 10.16
N ARG A 457 2.86 18.41 11.41
CA ARG A 457 1.85 18.01 12.41
C ARG A 457 0.76 19.06 12.60
N ASP A 458 1.11 20.33 12.54
CA ASP A 458 0.20 21.47 12.70
C ASP A 458 -0.28 22.07 11.35
N ASN A 459 -0.08 21.34 10.25
CA ASN A 459 -0.39 21.77 8.88
C ASN A 459 -1.37 20.79 8.19
N PRO A 460 -2.68 20.93 8.40
CA PRO A 460 -3.70 20.09 7.75
C PRO A 460 -3.63 20.10 6.21
N ALA A 461 -3.11 21.16 5.59
CA ALA A 461 -3.01 21.28 4.13
C ALA A 461 -1.94 20.35 3.52
N ALA A 462 -1.04 19.77 4.33
CA ALA A 462 -0.07 18.77 3.88
C ALA A 462 -0.68 17.36 3.69
N PHE A 463 -1.94 17.17 4.13
CA PHE A 463 -2.62 15.88 4.17
C PHE A 463 -3.90 15.88 3.33
N GLU A 464 -4.56 14.72 3.23
CA GLU A 464 -5.82 14.63 2.51
C GLU A 464 -6.89 15.52 3.19
N PRO A 465 -7.79 16.17 2.44
CA PRO A 465 -8.86 16.96 3.03
C PRO A 465 -9.86 16.07 3.78
N LEU A 466 -10.65 16.69 4.67
CA LEU A 466 -11.76 16.01 5.33
C LEU A 466 -12.73 15.44 4.29
N PRO A 467 -13.16 14.17 4.45
CA PRO A 467 -14.18 13.57 3.59
C PRO A 467 -15.51 14.30 3.74
N THR A 468 -16.07 14.74 2.62
CA THR A 468 -17.40 15.34 2.54
C THR A 468 -18.32 14.45 1.73
N VAL A 469 -19.63 14.52 1.97
CA VAL A 469 -20.59 13.96 1.03
C VAL A 469 -20.42 14.75 -0.27
N GLU A 470 -19.91 14.12 -1.32
CA GLU A 470 -19.91 14.75 -2.64
C GLU A 470 -21.36 15.03 -3.00
N ALA A 471 -21.68 16.30 -3.29
CA ALA A 471 -22.98 16.64 -3.84
C ALA A 471 -23.13 15.79 -5.10
N ALA A 472 -24.21 15.00 -5.19
CA ALA A 472 -24.56 14.36 -6.43
C ALA A 472 -24.57 15.48 -7.48
N THR A 473 -23.60 15.46 -8.40
CA THR A 473 -23.76 16.21 -9.64
C THR A 473 -25.13 15.78 -10.14
N PRO A 474 -26.07 16.72 -10.37
CA PRO A 474 -27.30 16.36 -11.04
C PRO A 474 -26.84 15.55 -12.24
N ARG A 475 -27.26 14.28 -12.33
CA ARG A 475 -27.27 13.63 -13.64
C ARG A 475 -28.05 14.62 -14.48
N GLY A 476 -27.36 15.41 -15.29
CA GLY A 476 -28.02 16.31 -16.20
C GLY A 476 -29.07 15.45 -16.88
N GLU A 477 -30.33 15.86 -16.78
CA GLU A 477 -31.36 15.28 -17.63
C GLU A 477 -30.73 15.20 -19.02
N ALA A 478 -30.70 13.98 -19.58
CA ALA A 478 -30.24 13.82 -20.94
C ALA A 478 -31.00 14.86 -21.77
N PRO A 479 -30.32 15.80 -22.46
CA PRO A 479 -31.02 16.79 -23.23
C PRO A 479 -31.97 16.05 -24.19
N PRO A 480 -33.22 16.51 -24.35
CA PRO A 480 -34.16 15.86 -25.26
C PRO A 480 -33.47 15.72 -26.61
N ILE A 481 -33.47 14.49 -27.15
CA ILE A 481 -32.90 14.20 -28.46
C ILE A 481 -33.71 15.01 -29.48
N ALA A 482 -33.19 16.16 -29.87
CA ALA A 482 -33.69 16.90 -31.01
C ALA A 482 -33.33 16.09 -32.26
N VAL A 483 -34.33 15.59 -32.96
CA VAL A 483 -34.17 14.90 -34.25
C VAL A 483 -33.65 15.94 -35.25
N GLY A 484 -32.33 15.93 -35.49
CA GLY A 484 -31.69 16.78 -36.49
C GLY A 484 -31.89 16.20 -37.89
N GLU A 485 -32.45 16.99 -38.81
CA GLU A 485 -32.59 16.65 -40.22
C GLU A 485 -31.21 16.52 -40.90
N VAL A 486 -31.05 15.48 -41.73
CA VAL A 486 -29.83 15.19 -42.48
C VAL A 486 -29.99 15.72 -43.90
N PHE A 487 -29.14 16.67 -44.30
CA PHE A 487 -29.08 17.15 -45.67
C PHE A 487 -27.96 16.46 -46.43
N THR A 488 -28.27 15.95 -47.62
CA THR A 488 -27.30 15.32 -48.51
C THR A 488 -26.88 16.35 -49.57
N VAL A 489 -25.62 16.79 -49.56
CA VAL A 489 -25.08 17.75 -50.53
C VAL A 489 -24.12 17.03 -51.46
N THR A 490 -24.32 17.20 -52.77
CA THR A 490 -23.44 16.62 -53.80
C THR A 490 -22.75 17.74 -54.56
N GLY A 491 -21.42 17.73 -54.58
CA GLY A 491 -20.59 18.71 -55.29
C GLY A 491 -19.26 18.09 -55.72
N ARG A 492 -18.89 18.28 -56.99
CA ARG A 492 -17.70 17.66 -57.64
C ARG A 492 -17.64 16.13 -57.53
N GLY A 493 -18.76 15.46 -57.80
CA GLY A 493 -18.80 14.00 -57.95
C GLY A 493 -18.69 13.19 -56.66
N GLN A 494 -18.76 13.83 -55.50
CA GLN A 494 -18.87 13.15 -54.21
C GLN A 494 -20.04 13.72 -53.40
N THR A 495 -20.73 12.83 -52.69
CA THR A 495 -21.93 13.12 -51.90
C THR A 495 -21.58 13.04 -50.41
N PHE A 496 -21.93 14.09 -49.66
CA PHE A 496 -21.71 14.15 -48.21
C PHE A 496 -23.05 14.35 -47.48
N GLN A 497 -23.24 13.66 -46.36
CA GLN A 497 -24.37 13.86 -45.45
C GLN A 497 -23.95 14.77 -44.31
N VAL A 498 -24.66 15.90 -44.15
CA VAL A 498 -24.41 16.88 -43.09
C VAL A 498 -25.61 16.88 -42.16
N GLN A 499 -25.35 16.62 -40.88
CA GLN A 499 -26.34 16.71 -39.81
C GLN A 499 -26.09 18.00 -39.03
N VAL A 500 -27.10 18.88 -38.96
CA VAL A 500 -27.01 20.18 -38.27
C VAL A 500 -27.88 20.13 -37.02
N SER A 501 -27.28 20.30 -35.84
CA SER A 501 -28.00 20.48 -34.57
C SER A 501 -27.89 21.93 -34.11
N ALA A 502 -29.02 22.61 -33.90
CA ALA A 502 -29.04 23.96 -33.36
C ALA A 502 -28.84 23.95 -31.84
N LEU A 503 -27.82 24.67 -31.34
CA LEU A 503 -27.65 24.98 -29.92
C LEU A 503 -27.84 26.49 -29.74
N GLY A 504 -28.97 26.87 -29.13
CA GLY A 504 -29.22 28.22 -28.65
C GLY A 504 -28.71 28.41 -27.23
N GLY A 505 -28.03 29.53 -26.97
CA GLY A 505 -27.83 30.09 -25.63
C GLY A 505 -26.48 29.81 -24.96
N SER A 506 -25.76 30.89 -24.68
CA SER A 506 -24.36 30.98 -24.23
C SER A 506 -23.98 30.23 -22.95
N ALA A 507 -22.84 29.55 -22.99
CA ALA A 507 -21.87 29.52 -21.90
C ALA A 507 -20.47 29.26 -22.47
N ALA A 508 -19.51 30.08 -22.01
CA ALA A 508 -18.09 29.88 -22.24
C ALA A 508 -17.67 28.51 -21.68
N ALA A 509 -17.07 27.68 -22.52
CA ALA A 509 -16.40 26.46 -22.10
C ALA A 509 -15.11 26.33 -22.91
N GLY A 510 -13.98 26.56 -22.23
CA GLY A 510 -12.70 26.07 -22.67
C GLY A 510 -12.75 24.54 -22.64
N ALA A 511 -12.83 23.95 -23.82
CA ALA A 511 -12.76 22.51 -23.99
C ALA A 511 -11.29 22.07 -23.93
N THR A 512 -10.85 21.51 -22.80
CA THR A 512 -9.71 20.60 -22.78
C THR A 512 -10.19 19.26 -23.32
N ALA A 513 -10.03 19.07 -24.63
CA ALA A 513 -10.16 17.75 -25.24
C ALA A 513 -8.94 16.91 -24.85
N SER A 514 -9.19 15.88 -24.03
CA SER A 514 -8.30 14.73 -23.86
C SER A 514 -8.27 13.96 -25.18
N ALA A 515 -7.30 14.28 -26.03
CA ALA A 515 -6.92 13.43 -27.16
C ALA A 515 -5.81 12.50 -26.70
N ALA A 516 -6.15 11.22 -26.54
CA ALA A 516 -5.18 10.15 -26.58
C ALA A 516 -4.50 10.17 -27.96
N MET A 517 -3.20 10.46 -28.01
CA MET A 517 -2.37 10.20 -29.18
C MET A 517 -1.19 9.35 -28.76
N ALA A 518 -1.08 8.22 -29.46
CA ALA A 518 -0.03 7.23 -29.38
C ALA A 518 1.35 7.89 -29.51
N GLY A 519 2.26 7.52 -28.60
CA GLY A 519 3.66 7.90 -28.67
C GLY A 519 4.31 7.34 -29.94
N SER A 520 4.82 8.23 -30.78
CA SER A 520 5.70 7.88 -31.89
C SER A 520 7.12 7.68 -31.37
N ALA A 521 7.74 6.57 -31.77
CA ALA A 521 9.08 6.15 -31.36
C ALA A 521 10.19 7.16 -31.75
N PRO A 522 11.28 7.25 -30.96
CA PRO A 522 12.42 8.12 -31.23
C PRO A 522 13.29 7.62 -32.40
N GLY A 523 13.83 8.55 -33.18
CA GLY A 523 14.92 8.29 -34.13
C GLY A 523 16.26 8.03 -33.40
N PRO A 524 17.25 7.40 -34.06
CA PRO A 524 18.35 6.73 -33.39
C PRO A 524 19.39 7.72 -32.87
N VAL A 525 19.58 7.73 -31.56
CA VAL A 525 20.85 8.08 -30.93
C VAL A 525 21.32 6.82 -30.23
N THR A 526 22.50 6.35 -30.61
CA THR A 526 23.15 5.13 -30.17
C THR A 526 23.69 5.31 -28.75
N LYS A 527 22.76 5.32 -27.78
CA LYS A 527 22.97 5.13 -26.34
C LYS A 527 21.91 4.14 -25.89
N ALA A 528 22.28 2.94 -25.47
CA ALA A 528 21.32 1.96 -25.00
C ALA A 528 20.62 2.46 -23.73
N ALA A 529 19.32 2.76 -23.83
CA ALA A 529 18.50 3.24 -22.71
C ALA A 529 18.02 2.06 -21.86
N MET A 530 18.09 2.19 -20.54
CA MET A 530 17.42 1.29 -19.61
C MET A 530 16.15 1.95 -19.08
N GLY A 531 15.01 1.31 -19.30
CA GLY A 531 13.72 1.76 -18.77
C GLY A 531 13.41 1.20 -17.39
N SER A 532 12.49 1.84 -16.67
CA SER A 532 11.99 1.33 -15.40
C SER A 532 11.18 0.05 -15.64
N PRO A 533 11.47 -1.06 -14.95
CA PRO A 533 10.72 -2.29 -15.13
C PRO A 533 9.33 -2.24 -14.48
N MET A 534 9.06 -1.25 -13.62
CA MET A 534 7.78 -1.07 -12.94
C MET A 534 7.50 0.40 -12.60
N ALA A 535 6.26 0.72 -12.27
CA ALA A 535 5.89 2.02 -11.74
C ALA A 535 6.23 2.12 -10.23
N GLY A 536 6.73 3.28 -9.79
CA GLY A 536 7.15 3.50 -8.40
C GLY A 536 7.81 4.86 -8.19
N ASN A 537 8.36 5.09 -7.00
CA ASN A 537 9.21 6.24 -6.70
C ASN A 537 10.68 5.81 -6.61
N ILE A 538 11.63 6.59 -7.12
CA ILE A 538 13.06 6.30 -6.94
C ILE A 538 13.44 6.50 -5.46
N TRP A 539 13.81 5.41 -4.78
CA TRP A 539 14.25 5.42 -3.39
C TRP A 539 15.73 5.77 -3.26
N LYS A 540 16.57 5.13 -4.07
CA LYS A 540 18.00 5.37 -4.14
C LYS A 540 18.51 5.18 -5.57
N VAL A 541 19.53 5.97 -5.88
CA VAL A 541 20.40 5.80 -7.04
C VAL A 541 21.71 5.28 -6.49
N GLU A 542 22.09 4.05 -6.85
CA GLU A 542 23.29 3.36 -6.32
C GLU A 542 24.47 3.42 -7.31
N VAL A 543 24.33 4.24 -8.36
CA VAL A 543 25.32 4.37 -9.43
C VAL A 543 25.52 5.82 -9.87
N GLU A 544 26.65 6.09 -10.50
CA GLU A 544 27.03 7.42 -11.01
C GLU A 544 27.38 7.39 -12.51
N PRO A 545 27.20 8.50 -13.25
CA PRO A 545 27.71 8.61 -14.61
C PRO A 545 29.22 8.34 -14.69
N GLY A 546 29.64 7.53 -15.67
CA GLY A 546 31.01 7.05 -15.85
C GLY A 546 31.35 5.75 -15.11
N GLN A 547 30.45 5.22 -14.27
CA GLN A 547 30.68 3.97 -13.54
C GLN A 547 30.50 2.75 -14.46
N SER A 548 31.45 1.81 -14.41
CA SER A 548 31.33 0.50 -15.05
C SER A 548 30.54 -0.45 -14.14
N VAL A 549 29.56 -1.13 -14.72
CA VAL A 549 28.67 -2.09 -14.05
C VAL A 549 28.61 -3.39 -14.85
N GLU A 550 28.46 -4.52 -14.18
CA GLU A 550 28.21 -5.82 -14.79
C GLU A 550 26.71 -6.14 -14.84
N ALA A 551 26.29 -6.98 -15.78
CA ALA A 551 24.92 -7.48 -15.83
C ALA A 551 24.55 -8.15 -14.49
N GLY A 552 23.48 -7.67 -13.86
CA GLY A 552 23.05 -8.09 -12.52
C GLY A 552 23.45 -7.16 -11.37
N ASP A 553 24.28 -6.15 -11.61
CA ASP A 553 24.64 -5.15 -10.59
C ASP A 553 23.45 -4.27 -10.21
N LEU A 554 23.39 -3.84 -8.96
CA LEU A 554 22.32 -2.96 -8.46
C LEU A 554 22.51 -1.53 -8.97
N LEU A 555 21.49 -0.99 -9.65
CA LEU A 555 21.51 0.37 -10.21
C LEU A 555 20.62 1.33 -9.42
N PHE A 556 19.37 0.95 -9.20
CA PHE A 556 18.39 1.75 -8.48
C PHE A 556 17.65 0.89 -7.48
N ILE A 557 17.16 1.53 -6.42
CA ILE A 557 16.12 0.96 -5.57
C ILE A 557 14.88 1.84 -5.77
N LEU A 558 13.74 1.22 -6.04
CA LEU A 558 12.44 1.89 -6.12
C LEU A 558 11.59 1.54 -4.90
N GLU A 559 10.81 2.49 -4.42
CA GLU A 559 9.65 2.23 -3.58
C GLU A 559 8.43 2.06 -4.48
N ALA A 560 7.96 0.83 -4.63
CA ALA A 560 6.71 0.51 -5.29
C ALA A 560 5.80 -0.20 -4.30
N MET A 561 4.60 0.34 -4.08
CA MET A 561 3.59 -0.28 -3.23
C MET A 561 4.07 -0.58 -1.79
N LYS A 562 4.92 0.29 -1.21
CA LYS A 562 5.51 0.12 0.13
C LYS A 562 6.55 -1.01 0.25
N MET A 563 7.08 -1.50 -0.87
CA MET A 563 8.19 -2.47 -0.93
C MET A 563 9.37 -1.88 -1.68
N GLU A 564 10.57 -2.37 -1.36
CA GLU A 564 11.81 -1.98 -2.04
C GLU A 564 12.07 -2.93 -3.21
N CYS A 565 12.07 -2.39 -4.42
CA CYS A 565 12.35 -3.13 -5.64
C CYS A 565 13.72 -2.75 -6.19
N GLU A 566 14.62 -3.73 -6.28
CA GLU A 566 15.93 -3.55 -6.91
C GLU A 566 15.81 -3.55 -8.44
N VAL A 567 16.38 -2.54 -9.08
CA VAL A 567 16.57 -2.52 -10.53
C VAL A 567 18.03 -2.83 -10.80
N LEU A 568 18.23 -4.00 -11.40
CA LEU A 568 19.53 -4.55 -11.72
C LEU A 568 19.92 -4.21 -13.16
N ALA A 569 21.22 -4.18 -13.42
CA ALA A 569 21.75 -3.93 -14.74
C ALA A 569 21.37 -5.07 -15.71
N GLU A 570 20.64 -4.74 -16.78
CA GLU A 570 20.27 -5.73 -17.81
C GLU A 570 21.47 -6.20 -18.63
N ARG A 571 22.56 -5.43 -18.62
CA ARG A 571 23.79 -5.69 -19.37
C ARG A 571 25.00 -5.08 -18.66
N SER A 572 26.18 -5.62 -18.94
CA SER A 572 27.44 -4.97 -18.58
C SER A 572 27.68 -3.74 -19.47
N GLY A 573 28.30 -2.71 -18.91
CA GLY A 573 28.67 -1.50 -19.64
C GLY A 573 29.07 -0.36 -18.72
N VAL A 574 29.36 0.81 -19.30
CA VAL A 574 29.65 2.04 -18.55
C VAL A 574 28.41 2.93 -18.60
N ILE A 575 27.97 3.46 -17.46
CA ILE A 575 26.81 4.36 -17.37
C ILE A 575 27.18 5.70 -17.99
N ALA A 576 26.40 6.17 -18.97
CA ALA A 576 26.61 7.46 -19.63
C ALA A 576 25.89 8.59 -18.90
N ASP A 577 24.60 8.43 -18.62
CA ASP A 577 23.75 9.46 -18.05
C ASP A 577 22.68 8.81 -17.16
N ILE A 578 22.34 9.46 -16.04
CA ILE A 578 21.22 9.07 -15.16
C ILE A 578 20.12 10.13 -15.30
N LEU A 579 18.91 9.70 -15.61
CA LEU A 579 17.78 10.56 -16.01
C LEU A 579 16.77 10.81 -14.88
N VAL A 580 16.97 10.20 -13.73
CA VAL A 580 16.06 10.24 -12.59
C VAL A 580 16.82 10.54 -11.30
N ALA A 581 16.18 11.25 -10.39
CA ALA A 581 16.68 11.58 -9.08
C ALA A 581 15.88 10.87 -7.97
N LYS A 582 16.44 10.83 -6.76
CA LYS A 582 15.73 10.34 -5.57
C LYS A 582 14.42 11.12 -5.37
N GLY A 583 13.32 10.40 -5.23
CA GLY A 583 11.98 10.93 -5.06
C GLY A 583 11.15 11.01 -6.35
N ASP A 584 11.77 10.83 -7.52
CA ASP A 584 11.06 10.91 -8.80
C ASP A 584 10.06 9.77 -8.98
N LYS A 585 8.91 10.11 -9.57
CA LYS A 585 7.88 9.14 -9.97
C LYS A 585 8.19 8.60 -11.36
N VAL A 586 8.28 7.28 -11.45
CA VAL A 586 8.51 6.57 -12.71
C VAL A 586 7.36 5.63 -13.02
N VAL A 587 7.13 5.39 -14.32
CA VAL A 587 6.19 4.40 -14.84
C VAL A 587 6.97 3.36 -15.64
N VAL A 588 6.34 2.23 -15.96
CA VAL A 588 6.97 1.17 -16.77
C VAL A 588 7.50 1.75 -18.08
N GLY A 589 8.75 1.43 -18.42
CA GLY A 589 9.42 1.91 -19.63
C GLY A 589 9.94 3.35 -19.57
N HIS A 590 9.72 4.08 -18.47
CA HIS A 590 10.35 5.40 -18.27
C HIS A 590 11.87 5.22 -18.21
N ALA A 591 12.60 5.84 -19.13
CA ALA A 591 14.06 5.78 -19.18
C ALA A 591 14.69 6.25 -17.84
N LEU A 592 15.50 5.39 -17.23
CA LEU A 592 16.19 5.61 -15.96
C LEU A 592 17.64 6.07 -16.18
N LEU A 593 18.36 5.41 -17.10
CA LEU A 593 19.73 5.74 -17.46
C LEU A 593 20.06 5.34 -18.90
N TYR A 594 21.22 5.79 -19.37
CA TYR A 594 21.84 5.37 -20.62
C TYR A 594 23.18 4.69 -20.36
N PHE A 595 23.54 3.68 -21.17
CA PHE A 595 24.91 3.16 -21.24
C PHE A 595 25.71 3.84 -22.36
N HIS A 596 27.03 3.90 -22.20
CA HIS A 596 27.99 4.13 -23.27
C HIS A 596 28.02 2.91 -24.21
N ASP A 597 28.05 3.15 -25.51
CA ASP A 597 28.19 2.08 -26.49
C ASP A 597 29.60 1.48 -26.43
N GLU A 598 29.68 0.17 -26.18
CA GLU A 598 30.89 -0.61 -26.44
C GLU A 598 30.92 -1.04 -27.91
N THR A 599 32.00 -0.65 -28.59
CA THR A 599 32.31 -1.11 -29.93
C THR A 599 32.88 -2.53 -29.88
N GLY A 600 32.08 -3.51 -30.34
CA GLY A 600 32.60 -4.75 -30.94
C GLY A 600 32.26 -6.08 -30.26
N LEU A 601 31.40 -6.87 -30.91
CA LEU A 601 31.57 -8.30 -31.29
C LEU A 601 30.26 -8.78 -31.95
N GLY A 602 30.34 -9.32 -33.17
CA GLY A 602 29.24 -9.34 -34.15
C GLY A 602 28.35 -10.59 -34.22
N SER A 603 27.30 -10.49 -35.04
CA SER A 603 26.75 -11.54 -35.92
C SER A 603 25.63 -10.99 -36.83
N ASP A 604 25.43 -11.64 -37.97
CA ASP A 604 24.83 -11.20 -39.24
C ASP A 604 23.29 -11.00 -39.38
N ALA A 605 22.96 -10.04 -40.29
CA ALA A 605 21.83 -9.98 -41.27
C ALA A 605 20.38 -9.65 -40.83
N PRO A 606 19.49 -9.17 -41.74
CA PRO A 606 19.45 -7.83 -42.32
C PRO A 606 18.08 -7.11 -42.14
N ALA A 607 18.05 -5.78 -42.25
CA ALA A 607 16.82 -4.97 -42.28
C ALA A 607 16.34 -4.65 -43.71
N PRO A 608 15.02 -4.49 -43.97
CA PRO A 608 14.54 -3.83 -45.18
C PRO A 608 14.28 -2.32 -44.95
N SER A 609 14.64 -1.56 -45.97
CA SER A 609 14.56 -0.11 -46.13
C SER A 609 13.15 0.45 -46.33
N VAL A 610 12.93 1.72 -45.98
CA VAL A 610 12.28 2.70 -46.89
C VAL A 610 12.63 4.14 -46.49
N ALA A 611 12.79 4.99 -47.50
CA ALA A 611 13.27 6.38 -47.43
C ALA A 611 12.13 7.41 -47.53
N SER A 612 12.30 8.55 -46.85
CA SER A 612 11.95 9.95 -47.23
C SER A 612 12.34 10.84 -46.03
N GLY A 613 12.75 12.11 -46.05
CA GLY A 613 12.81 13.19 -47.03
C GLY A 613 12.39 14.51 -46.34
N LEU A 614 13.33 15.48 -46.22
CA LEU A 614 13.18 16.93 -45.84
C LEU A 614 13.04 17.25 -44.32
N ALA A 615 13.63 18.29 -43.69
CA ALA A 615 14.49 19.43 -44.08
C ALA A 615 15.37 19.88 -42.89
N GLY A 616 16.56 20.43 -43.16
CA GLY A 616 17.65 20.66 -42.18
C GLY A 616 17.59 21.91 -41.31
N LYS A 617 18.23 21.82 -40.13
CA LYS A 617 18.51 22.87 -39.15
C LYS A 617 19.49 23.91 -39.74
N PRO A 618 19.28 25.24 -39.60
CA PRO A 618 20.29 26.22 -40.01
C PRO A 618 21.55 26.09 -39.12
N ALA A 619 22.73 26.07 -39.74
CA ALA A 619 24.02 25.74 -39.11
C ALA A 619 24.47 26.65 -37.95
N ASN A 620 23.73 27.73 -37.66
CA ASN A 620 24.09 28.80 -36.73
C ASN A 620 22.95 29.17 -35.76
N GLY A 621 21.95 28.30 -35.54
CA GLY A 621 20.79 28.60 -34.70
C GLY A 621 20.88 28.03 -33.28
N ILE A 622 20.75 28.88 -32.26
CA ILE A 622 20.59 28.49 -30.86
C ILE A 622 19.13 28.07 -30.63
N THR A 623 18.92 26.90 -30.02
CA THR A 623 17.60 26.26 -29.89
C THR A 623 17.13 26.13 -28.45
N ALA A 624 15.81 26.11 -28.23
CA ALA A 624 15.23 25.88 -26.92
C ALA A 624 15.52 24.45 -26.40
N PRO A 625 16.15 24.27 -25.23
CA PRO A 625 16.44 22.95 -24.65
C PRO A 625 15.22 22.30 -23.98
N LEU A 626 14.10 23.02 -23.90
CA LEU A 626 12.83 22.59 -23.32
C LEU A 626 11.69 23.48 -23.85
N ALA A 627 10.46 22.99 -23.81
CA ALA A 627 9.29 23.78 -24.20
C ALA A 627 8.88 24.74 -23.07
N GLY A 628 8.66 26.02 -23.40
CA GLY A 628 8.40 27.05 -22.39
C GLY A 628 7.94 28.38 -22.99
N ASN A 629 7.75 29.38 -22.14
CA ASN A 629 7.50 30.76 -22.57
C ASN A 629 8.81 31.55 -22.53
N VAL A 630 9.08 32.37 -23.54
CA VAL A 630 10.21 33.31 -23.52
C VAL A 630 9.90 34.40 -22.51
N TRP A 631 10.53 34.32 -21.34
CA TRP A 631 10.26 35.22 -20.23
C TRP A 631 10.96 36.56 -20.39
N LYS A 632 12.22 36.55 -20.85
CA LYS A 632 13.02 37.76 -21.06
C LYS A 632 14.13 37.50 -22.08
N ILE A 633 14.44 38.48 -22.92
CA ILE A 633 15.56 38.42 -23.88
C ILE A 633 16.59 39.45 -23.42
N GLU A 634 17.83 39.02 -23.19
CA GLU A 634 18.90 39.83 -22.58
C GLU A 634 19.92 40.36 -23.60
N VAL A 635 19.76 39.96 -24.88
CA VAL A 635 20.65 40.37 -25.97
C VAL A 635 19.91 41.07 -27.10
N ALA A 636 20.59 42.01 -27.76
CA ALA A 636 20.11 42.69 -28.95
C ALA A 636 20.75 42.11 -30.22
N GLN A 637 20.01 42.14 -31.34
CA GLN A 637 20.58 41.83 -32.65
C GLN A 637 21.79 42.76 -32.95
N GLY A 638 22.92 42.16 -33.32
CA GLY A 638 24.20 42.83 -33.55
C GLY A 638 25.14 42.89 -32.33
N GLN A 639 24.69 42.41 -31.16
CA GLN A 639 25.52 42.36 -29.94
C GLN A 639 26.54 41.23 -30.02
N ARG A 640 27.78 41.51 -29.59
CA ARG A 640 28.83 40.49 -29.45
C ARG A 640 28.66 39.80 -28.10
N VAL A 641 28.73 38.47 -28.10
CA VAL A 641 28.59 37.60 -26.92
C VAL A 641 29.74 36.59 -26.88
N GLU A 642 30.21 36.27 -25.69
CA GLU A 642 31.20 35.22 -25.43
C GLU A 642 30.51 33.91 -25.00
N GLU A 643 31.18 32.77 -25.16
CA GLU A 643 30.68 31.48 -24.69
C GLU A 643 30.29 31.54 -23.20
N GLY A 644 29.04 31.16 -22.89
CA GLY A 644 28.48 31.24 -21.55
C GLY A 644 27.67 32.50 -21.24
N ASP A 645 27.69 33.52 -22.11
CA ASP A 645 26.88 34.73 -21.90
C ASP A 645 25.37 34.45 -22.00
N LEU A 646 24.60 35.03 -21.08
CA LEU A 646 23.14 34.90 -21.06
C LEU A 646 22.49 35.57 -22.27
N LEU A 647 21.74 34.79 -23.05
CA LEU A 647 21.02 35.25 -24.23
C LEU A 647 19.56 35.59 -23.91
N LEU A 648 18.84 34.67 -23.28
CA LEU A 648 17.43 34.83 -22.90
C LEU A 648 17.04 33.83 -21.80
N ILE A 649 15.88 34.05 -21.19
CA ILE A 649 15.33 33.19 -20.14
C ILE A 649 14.01 32.57 -20.62
N LEU A 650 13.86 31.27 -20.42
CA LEU A 650 12.62 30.52 -20.65
C LEU A 650 11.95 30.17 -19.32
N GLU A 651 10.66 30.48 -19.19
CA GLU A 651 9.83 29.99 -18.10
C GLU A 651 9.17 28.67 -18.51
N ALA A 652 9.49 27.60 -17.80
CA ALA A 652 8.85 26.29 -17.97
C ALA A 652 8.78 25.56 -16.63
N MET A 653 7.69 24.81 -16.41
CA MET A 653 7.47 24.06 -15.17
C MET A 653 7.59 24.92 -13.89
N LYS A 654 7.21 26.22 -13.98
CA LYS A 654 7.32 27.23 -12.90
C LYS A 654 8.75 27.58 -12.47
N MET A 655 9.74 27.31 -13.32
CA MET A 655 11.14 27.68 -13.12
C MET A 655 11.68 28.49 -14.30
N GLU A 656 12.60 29.40 -14.02
CA GLU A 656 13.35 30.19 -15.00
C GLU A 656 14.57 29.39 -15.47
N ASN A 657 14.71 29.21 -16.78
CA ASN A 657 15.79 28.46 -17.41
C ASN A 657 16.59 29.40 -18.31
N GLU A 658 17.85 29.61 -17.94
CA GLU A 658 18.77 30.47 -18.65
C GLU A 658 19.29 29.81 -19.93
N ILE A 659 19.19 30.51 -21.05
CA ILE A 659 19.75 30.09 -22.34
C ILE A 659 20.99 30.93 -22.58
N VAL A 660 22.15 30.27 -22.60
CA VAL A 660 23.47 30.91 -22.76
C VAL A 660 24.04 30.67 -24.16
N ALA A 661 25.02 31.47 -24.55
CA ALA A 661 25.74 31.31 -25.81
C ALA A 661 26.61 30.03 -25.78
N GLU A 662 26.43 29.15 -26.76
CA GLU A 662 27.23 27.92 -26.89
C GLU A 662 28.64 28.16 -27.48
N ARG A 663 28.93 29.39 -27.93
CA ARG A 663 30.21 29.82 -28.51
C ARG A 663 30.26 31.34 -28.64
N ASP A 664 31.46 31.90 -28.75
CA ASP A 664 31.68 33.30 -29.12
C ASP A 664 31.03 33.62 -30.47
N GLY A 665 30.38 34.78 -30.58
CA GLY A 665 29.76 35.20 -31.84
C GLY A 665 29.05 36.54 -31.76
N ILE A 666 28.46 36.95 -32.88
CA ILE A 666 27.56 38.12 -32.94
C ILE A 666 26.12 37.61 -33.06
N VAL A 667 25.23 38.13 -32.21
CA VAL A 667 23.80 37.83 -32.28
C VAL A 667 23.26 38.29 -33.63
N GLY A 668 22.90 37.32 -34.46
CA GLY A 668 22.30 37.52 -35.76
C GLY A 668 20.83 37.88 -35.64
N GLN A 669 19.94 37.02 -36.10
CA GLN A 669 18.50 37.28 -36.07
C GLN A 669 17.89 36.72 -34.79
N LEU A 670 17.16 37.55 -34.04
CA LEU A 670 16.25 37.10 -32.97
C LEU A 670 14.95 36.60 -33.63
N LEU A 671 14.63 35.32 -33.45
CA LEU A 671 13.47 34.66 -34.07
C LEU A 671 12.27 34.54 -33.10
N VAL A 672 12.45 35.00 -31.86
CA VAL A 672 11.43 34.99 -30.81
C VAL A 672 11.32 36.36 -30.14
N GLN A 673 10.17 36.61 -29.52
CA GLN A 673 9.90 37.82 -28.75
C GLN A 673 9.48 37.44 -27.33
N GLN A 674 9.61 38.37 -26.39
CA GLN A 674 9.17 38.17 -25.02
C GLN A 674 7.66 37.81 -24.99
N GLY A 675 7.31 36.76 -24.24
CA GLY A 675 5.96 36.18 -24.18
C GLY A 675 5.67 35.10 -25.22
N HIS A 676 6.57 34.82 -26.17
CA HIS A 676 6.36 33.74 -27.15
C HIS A 676 6.46 32.36 -26.50
N LYS A 677 5.53 31.46 -26.87
CA LYS A 677 5.66 30.03 -26.58
C LYS A 677 6.63 29.38 -27.57
N VAL A 678 7.59 28.63 -27.04
CA VAL A 678 8.61 27.93 -27.82
C VAL A 678 8.57 26.43 -27.53
N ALA A 679 8.71 25.62 -28.57
CA ALA A 679 8.79 24.16 -28.46
C ALA A 679 10.25 23.70 -28.27
N LEU A 680 10.45 22.51 -27.70
CA LEU A 680 11.76 21.87 -27.62
C LEU A 680 12.42 21.81 -29.01
N GLY A 681 13.64 22.32 -29.12
CA GLY A 681 14.41 22.36 -30.36
C GLY A 681 14.08 23.51 -31.32
N GLN A 682 13.13 24.40 -30.97
CA GLN A 682 12.83 25.59 -31.77
C GLN A 682 14.00 26.57 -31.77
N VAL A 683 14.39 27.10 -32.94
CA VAL A 683 15.45 28.10 -33.04
C VAL A 683 14.96 29.42 -32.46
N LEU A 684 15.71 29.93 -31.48
CA LEU A 684 15.40 31.14 -30.74
C LEU A 684 16.10 32.35 -31.35
N LEU A 685 17.38 32.19 -31.70
CA LEU A 685 18.18 33.19 -32.38
C LEU A 685 19.32 32.54 -33.16
N THR A 686 20.00 33.32 -34.00
CA THR A 686 21.23 32.86 -34.67
C THR A 686 22.48 33.55 -34.12
N LEU A 687 23.61 32.84 -34.10
CA LEU A 687 24.93 33.37 -33.76
C LEU A 687 25.84 33.28 -34.99
N ILE A 688 26.31 34.43 -35.46
CA ILE A 688 27.14 34.61 -36.67
C ILE A 688 28.60 34.72 -36.29
#